data_AF-A0A369H1X9-F1
#
_entry.id   AF-A0A369H1X9-F1
#
_cell.length_a   1.000
_cell.length_b   1.000
_cell.length_c   1.000
_cell.angle_alpha   90.00
_cell.angle_beta   90.00
_cell.angle_gamma   90.00
#
_symmetry.space_group_name_H-M   'P 1'
#
loop_
_entity.id
_entity.type
_entity.pdbx_description
1 polymer ?
#
loop_
_entity_poly.entity_id
_entity_poly.type
_entity_poly.pdbx_seq_one_letter_code
_entity_poly.pdbx_strand_id
1 'polypeptide(L)'
;MTPPVERFSRKKVAIVGSGCTGIAALWALNRTHHDVYLYEASDRLGGHTNTVQWRTGKYTTAVDTGFIVLNTATYPNFISFLQKLNIPTEPTEMTFSVSRDGGLFEWAGSSLTALFCQKRNLLSPRMWRMIFDIVRFNQFALDLLIDDDDDVGSYESVGQYLNREGYSDAFRDDYLIPMTAAVWSTSPDKCSLQFPVVTLVRFLWNHHLLSTVAARPQWLTLKDGSKSYIDAVMRGFPPNHLFMNTPISRVSNDANGRVVLHLEHGRADVYDHVILATHGDEAFSIIESSATEQERSILSSFETSHNEAVLHSDLTLMPKNRKAWTSWNYLTQSSASRANVDQVSLTYNMNILQHIPRQQFGDVLVTLNPPHRPLSSTTQGRYFYSHPLYTVEAVRAQKQLRLIQNKRGISYAGAWTKYGFHEDGFTSGLFVAQQHLGARLPFELCDSTHSRGKKPVLGFVDYILRLLILLIQVFLIKLPPLMMEAVRHRGKPLPNGIKTKRLCKQPREPLGDRRDEGWIHGRVFSAAIHGLRRDGAASPAAASTVPPPGRNLPPSMEQVRAFYDRKNKTVLYYTMSLILGTVAFSYGSVPMYKMICQTTGWGGQPVRAHGGSYDDDLASRLQPVTSAKRIRVTFHASVSDELPWKFVPQQRDVRVLPGETALAFYTAENRGDRDIIGVATYSVTPAQCAPYFSKIQCFCFEEQRLNAGETVDMPVFFYLDPDLLTDLNMRGVETVTLNYTFFKARYDNNGRFKAPATGNALSSPSILVTMGKVSNNVSSSRRKSRAAHFKAPSSKRRVIMSAPLSKELREKYNVRSIPVRKDDEVTVVRGSNKGREGKVTSVYRLKYVIHIERLTRDKASGQSVPLGIHPSNVVITKLKLDKDREDILARSKTGRELRAKNKVTA
;
A
#
# COMPACT_ATOMS: atom_id res chain seq x y z
N MET A 1 9.63 36.80 59.55
CA MET A 1 9.52 35.86 58.41
C MET A 1 8.45 34.85 58.77
N THR A 2 7.25 35.01 58.23
CA THR A 2 6.18 34.01 58.30
C THR A 2 6.66 32.76 57.55
N PRO A 3 6.51 31.54 58.10
CA PRO A 3 6.84 30.32 57.36
C PRO A 3 5.98 30.26 56.10
N PRO A 4 6.49 29.69 54.99
CA PRO A 4 5.68 29.54 53.79
C PRO A 4 4.44 28.71 54.14
N VAL A 5 3.26 29.27 53.91
CA VAL A 5 1.98 28.56 54.09
C VAL A 5 2.06 27.29 53.24
N GLU A 6 2.08 26.12 53.89
CA GLU A 6 1.95 24.84 53.18
C GLU A 6 0.61 24.86 52.44
N ARG A 7 0.68 24.94 51.11
CA ARG A 7 -0.49 25.07 50.22
C ARG A 7 -1.43 23.85 50.29
N PHE A 8 -0.98 22.75 50.92
CA PHE A 8 -1.72 21.51 51.08
C PHE A 8 -1.49 20.96 52.50
N SER A 9 -2.58 20.69 53.23
CA SER A 9 -2.55 20.02 54.55
C SER A 9 -2.47 18.50 54.39
N ARG A 10 -1.98 17.81 55.43
CA ARG A 10 -2.06 16.34 55.50
C ARG A 10 -3.50 15.86 55.32
N LYS A 11 -3.64 14.79 54.53
CA LYS A 11 -4.90 14.19 54.12
C LYS A 11 -4.75 12.67 54.13
N LYS A 12 -5.83 11.99 54.49
CA LYS A 12 -6.01 10.55 54.30
C LYS A 12 -6.59 10.31 52.91
N VAL A 13 -5.83 9.67 52.04
CA VAL A 13 -6.15 9.51 50.62
C VAL A 13 -6.34 8.03 50.29
N ALA A 14 -7.46 7.68 49.67
CA ALA A 14 -7.64 6.35 49.08
C ALA A 14 -7.49 6.40 47.55
N ILE A 15 -6.82 5.39 47.00
CA ILE A 15 -6.71 5.11 45.58
C ILE A 15 -7.48 3.83 45.33
N VAL A 16 -8.49 3.88 44.46
CA VAL A 16 -9.31 2.74 44.08
C VAL A 16 -8.90 2.27 42.69
N GLY A 17 -8.34 1.07 42.60
CA GLY A 17 -7.76 0.49 41.39
C GLY A 17 -6.23 0.59 41.37
N SER A 18 -5.56 -0.56 41.17
CA SER A 18 -4.09 -0.67 41.12
C SER A 18 -3.53 -0.76 39.70
N GLY A 19 -4.31 -0.34 38.69
CA GLY A 19 -3.82 -0.17 37.32
C GLY A 19 -2.67 0.84 37.21
N CYS A 20 -2.16 1.06 36.00
CA CYS A 20 -1.05 2.01 35.79
C CYS A 20 -1.35 3.41 36.35
N THR A 21 -2.60 3.87 36.27
CA THR A 21 -3.09 5.12 36.87
C THR A 21 -2.95 5.15 38.38
N GLY A 22 -3.42 4.09 39.07
CA GLY A 22 -3.36 4.00 40.52
C GLY A 22 -1.91 3.91 41.01
N ILE A 23 -1.07 3.13 40.34
CA ILE A 23 0.36 3.02 40.63
C ILE A 23 1.09 4.35 40.41
N ALA A 24 0.73 5.11 39.37
CA ALA A 24 1.29 6.44 39.13
C ALA A 24 0.95 7.42 40.26
N ALA A 25 -0.34 7.48 40.64
CA ALA A 25 -0.80 8.32 41.74
C ALA A 25 -0.14 7.91 43.07
N LEU A 26 -0.07 6.60 43.35
CA LEU A 26 0.58 6.06 44.53
C LEU A 26 2.05 6.47 44.59
N TRP A 27 2.81 6.25 43.50
CA TRP A 27 4.22 6.59 43.44
C TRP A 27 4.49 8.08 43.69
N ALA A 28 3.66 8.96 43.11
CA ALA A 28 3.78 10.40 43.30
C ALA A 28 3.44 10.81 44.74
N LEU A 29 2.41 10.22 45.35
CA LEU A 29 1.94 10.57 46.70
C LEU A 29 2.77 9.93 47.82
N ASN A 30 3.40 8.78 47.60
CA ASN A 30 4.20 8.08 48.61
C ASN A 30 5.43 8.90 49.08
N ARG A 31 5.77 9.98 48.36
CA ARG A 31 6.85 10.93 48.71
C ARG A 31 6.34 12.20 49.39
N THR A 32 5.08 12.23 49.77
CA THR A 32 4.42 13.38 50.40
C THR A 32 4.07 13.06 51.85
N HIS A 33 3.53 14.05 52.55
CA HIS A 33 3.09 13.92 53.93
C HIS A 33 1.68 13.28 54.08
N HIS A 34 1.03 12.89 52.97
CA HIS A 34 -0.30 12.28 52.97
C HIS A 34 -0.27 10.79 53.35
N ASP A 35 -1.35 10.32 53.98
CA ASP A 35 -1.53 8.90 54.29
C ASP A 35 -2.29 8.23 53.15
N VAL A 36 -1.58 7.43 52.35
CA VAL A 36 -2.13 6.83 51.11
C VAL A 36 -2.49 5.37 51.33
N TYR A 37 -3.68 4.99 50.87
CA TYR A 37 -4.23 3.64 50.93
C TYR A 37 -4.62 3.19 49.51
N LEU A 38 -4.30 1.95 49.15
CA LEU A 38 -4.60 1.40 47.82
C LEU A 38 -5.58 0.22 47.96
N TYR A 39 -6.68 0.30 47.21
CA TYR A 39 -7.71 -0.74 47.12
C TYR A 39 -7.69 -1.37 45.73
N GLU A 40 -7.68 -2.70 45.67
CA GLU A 40 -7.70 -3.48 44.45
C GLU A 40 -8.76 -4.58 44.57
N ALA A 41 -9.61 -4.71 43.54
CA ALA A 41 -10.68 -5.69 43.50
C ALA A 41 -10.16 -7.11 43.23
N SER A 42 -9.05 -7.23 42.48
CA SER A 42 -8.40 -8.51 42.15
C SER A 42 -7.45 -8.98 43.26
N ASP A 43 -6.97 -10.22 43.12
CA ASP A 43 -5.87 -10.81 43.89
C ASP A 43 -4.48 -10.38 43.37
N ARG A 44 -4.43 -9.57 42.29
CA ARG A 44 -3.20 -9.12 41.64
C ARG A 44 -3.19 -7.62 41.36
N LEU A 45 -2.03 -7.00 41.56
CA LEU A 45 -1.77 -5.61 41.19
C LEU A 45 -1.54 -5.43 39.68
N GLY A 46 -1.89 -4.24 39.17
CA GLY A 46 -1.48 -3.76 37.86
C GLY A 46 -2.58 -3.71 36.80
N GLY A 47 -3.74 -4.33 37.05
CA GLY A 47 -4.84 -4.38 36.09
C GLY A 47 -4.39 -4.88 34.72
N HIS A 48 -4.49 -4.04 33.69
CA HIS A 48 -4.04 -4.34 32.32
C HIS A 48 -2.51 -4.55 32.19
N THR A 49 -1.71 -4.11 33.17
CA THR A 49 -0.29 -4.46 33.26
C THR A 49 -0.20 -5.88 33.81
N ASN A 50 0.04 -6.87 32.95
CA ASN A 50 0.00 -8.28 33.34
C ASN A 50 1.14 -9.10 32.72
N THR A 51 2.13 -9.44 33.55
CA THR A 51 3.24 -10.31 33.20
C THR A 51 3.02 -11.69 33.82
N VAL A 52 3.06 -12.73 32.99
CA VAL A 52 2.78 -14.12 33.39
C VAL A 52 3.92 -15.04 32.95
N GLN A 53 4.00 -16.24 33.53
CA GLN A 53 5.08 -17.18 33.25
C GLN A 53 4.70 -18.14 32.12
N TRP A 54 5.51 -18.20 31.06
CA TRP A 54 5.46 -19.21 30.01
C TRP A 54 6.45 -20.33 30.30
N ARG A 55 6.02 -21.58 30.18
CA ARG A 55 6.84 -22.76 30.49
C ARG A 55 7.06 -23.64 29.27
N THR A 56 8.27 -24.11 29.06
CA THR A 56 8.60 -25.10 28.02
C THR A 56 9.62 -26.09 28.57
N GLY A 57 9.16 -27.29 28.91
CA GLY A 57 9.97 -28.27 29.64
C GLY A 57 10.47 -27.69 30.97
N LYS A 58 11.79 -27.60 31.13
CA LYS A 58 12.44 -27.01 32.33
C LYS A 58 12.63 -25.49 32.27
N TYR A 59 12.39 -24.86 31.12
CA TYR A 59 12.64 -23.44 30.92
C TYR A 59 11.39 -22.62 31.20
N THR A 60 11.58 -21.43 31.77
CA THR A 60 10.51 -20.46 32.04
C THR A 60 10.92 -19.07 31.59
N THR A 61 9.96 -18.30 31.08
CA THR A 61 10.16 -16.88 30.73
C THR A 61 8.93 -16.06 31.09
N ALA A 62 9.14 -14.79 31.43
CA ALA A 62 8.07 -13.82 31.63
C ALA A 62 7.49 -13.39 30.28
N VAL A 63 6.17 -13.24 30.21
CA VAL A 63 5.42 -12.81 29.02
C VAL A 63 4.37 -11.79 29.41
N ASP A 64 4.39 -10.64 28.77
CA ASP A 64 3.36 -9.62 28.92
C ASP A 64 2.14 -9.97 28.07
N THR A 65 0.96 -9.92 28.69
CA THR A 65 -0.31 -10.30 28.05
C THR A 65 -1.31 -9.15 27.92
N GLY A 66 -0.98 -7.99 28.47
CA GLY A 66 -1.75 -6.74 28.34
C GLY A 66 -0.86 -5.61 27.83
N PHE A 67 -0.27 -4.83 28.73
CA PHE A 67 0.70 -3.79 28.35
C PHE A 67 2.07 -4.41 27.97
N ILE A 68 2.47 -4.29 26.70
CA ILE A 68 3.69 -4.93 26.16
C ILE A 68 4.74 -3.91 25.66
N VAL A 69 4.30 -2.83 25.01
CA VAL A 69 5.20 -1.90 24.31
C VAL A 69 4.84 -0.43 24.53
N LEU A 70 5.84 0.44 24.39
CA LEU A 70 5.71 1.89 24.46
C LEU A 70 6.55 2.58 23.37
N ASN A 71 6.30 3.86 23.13
CA ASN A 71 6.94 4.64 22.06
C ASN A 71 7.61 5.89 22.62
N THR A 72 8.85 6.17 22.21
CA THR A 72 9.63 7.31 22.69
C THR A 72 8.99 8.68 22.46
N ALA A 73 8.15 8.83 21.44
CA ALA A 73 7.50 10.10 21.13
C ALA A 73 6.22 10.36 21.93
N THR A 74 5.49 9.31 22.29
CA THR A 74 4.14 9.43 22.88
C THR A 74 4.05 8.97 24.33
N TYR A 75 5.16 8.58 24.95
CA TYR A 75 5.27 8.14 26.36
C TYR A 75 6.27 8.98 27.19
N PRO A 76 6.26 10.33 27.11
CA PRO A 76 7.29 11.14 27.77
C PRO A 76 7.31 10.98 29.30
N ASN A 77 6.15 10.91 29.95
CA ASN A 77 6.07 10.83 31.40
C ASN A 77 6.43 9.43 31.91
N PHE A 78 5.90 8.38 31.25
CA PHE A 78 6.22 7.01 31.63
C PHE A 78 7.71 6.70 31.45
N ILE A 79 8.33 7.15 30.35
CA ILE A 79 9.78 6.97 30.14
C ILE A 79 10.58 7.70 31.21
N SER A 80 10.24 8.96 31.52
CA SER A 80 10.92 9.74 32.56
C SER A 80 10.82 9.04 33.93
N PHE A 81 9.66 8.44 34.22
CA PHE A 81 9.46 7.62 35.41
C PHE A 81 10.30 6.35 35.42
N LEU A 82 10.33 5.57 34.33
CA LEU A 82 11.13 4.35 34.24
C LEU A 82 12.62 4.65 34.41
N GLN A 83 13.11 5.73 33.80
CA GLN A 83 14.48 6.22 33.98
C GLN A 83 14.75 6.57 35.45
N LYS A 84 13.80 7.23 36.14
CA LYS A 84 13.96 7.58 37.55
C LYS A 84 13.99 6.36 38.48
N LEU A 85 13.31 5.28 38.12
CA LEU A 85 13.32 4.01 38.85
C LEU A 85 14.43 3.06 38.38
N ASN A 86 15.23 3.45 37.38
CA ASN A 86 16.24 2.60 36.75
C ASN A 86 15.67 1.28 36.20
N ILE A 87 14.46 1.31 35.63
CA ILE A 87 13.85 0.15 34.98
C ILE A 87 14.34 0.08 33.52
N PRO A 88 15.03 -1.00 33.12
CA PRO A 88 15.61 -1.11 31.79
C PRO A 88 14.53 -1.31 30.72
N THR A 89 14.69 -0.57 29.61
CA THR A 89 13.90 -0.74 28.39
C THR A 89 14.78 -1.23 27.25
N GLU A 90 14.19 -1.98 26.32
CA GLU A 90 14.88 -2.51 25.16
C GLU A 90 14.14 -2.14 23.87
N PRO A 91 14.86 -1.82 22.78
CA PRO A 91 14.26 -1.59 21.46
C PRO A 91 13.46 -2.81 20.98
N THR A 92 12.30 -2.57 20.39
CA THR A 92 11.46 -3.61 19.81
C THR A 92 10.80 -3.14 18.52
N GLU A 93 10.13 -4.04 17.82
CA GLU A 93 9.41 -3.75 16.59
C GLU A 93 7.90 -3.70 16.82
N MET A 94 7.22 -2.77 16.14
CA MET A 94 5.75 -2.76 16.05
C MET A 94 5.32 -2.92 14.59
N THR A 95 5.63 -4.09 14.03
CA THR A 95 5.25 -4.45 12.65
C THR A 95 3.83 -5.03 12.61
N PHE A 96 3.06 -4.66 11.58
CA PHE A 96 1.65 -5.03 11.42
C PHE A 96 1.39 -5.83 10.14
N SER A 97 0.45 -6.77 10.22
CA SER A 97 -0.03 -7.58 9.10
C SER A 97 -1.54 -7.82 9.18
N VAL A 98 -2.13 -8.12 8.03
CA VAL A 98 -3.53 -8.53 7.92
C VAL A 98 -3.57 -9.88 7.21
N SER A 99 -4.31 -10.82 7.79
CA SER A 99 -4.68 -12.09 7.17
C SER A 99 -6.20 -12.23 7.13
N ARG A 100 -6.73 -12.35 5.92
CA ARG A 100 -8.17 -12.42 5.65
C ARG A 100 -8.55 -13.78 5.08
N ASP A 101 -9.70 -14.30 5.51
CA ASP A 101 -10.33 -15.54 5.05
C ASP A 101 -9.40 -16.76 5.11
N GLY A 102 -8.72 -16.93 6.24
CA GLY A 102 -7.79 -18.06 6.42
C GLY A 102 -6.60 -18.03 5.47
N GLY A 103 -6.19 -16.83 5.01
CA GLY A 103 -5.04 -16.61 4.15
C GLY A 103 -5.38 -16.41 2.66
N LEU A 104 -6.66 -16.29 2.28
CA LEU A 104 -7.01 -15.92 0.89
C LEU A 104 -6.50 -14.53 0.53
N PHE A 105 -6.28 -13.64 1.49
CA PHE A 105 -5.60 -12.38 1.27
C PHE A 105 -4.70 -12.07 2.46
N GLU A 106 -3.43 -11.78 2.19
CA GLU A 106 -2.44 -11.46 3.22
C GLU A 106 -1.50 -10.37 2.73
N TRP A 107 -1.13 -9.46 3.63
CA TRP A 107 -0.05 -8.50 3.43
C TRP A 107 0.54 -8.09 4.78
N ALA A 108 1.77 -7.60 4.76
CA ALA A 108 2.44 -7.05 5.95
C ALA A 108 3.26 -5.80 5.62
N GLY A 109 3.35 -4.88 6.56
CA GLY A 109 4.02 -3.59 6.40
C GLY A 109 5.53 -3.58 6.70
N SER A 110 6.15 -4.73 6.96
CA SER A 110 7.55 -4.83 7.40
C SER A 110 8.58 -4.66 6.27
N SER A 111 8.24 -5.02 5.03
CA SER A 111 9.12 -4.87 3.85
C SER A 111 8.30 -4.98 2.56
N LEU A 112 8.90 -4.60 1.41
CA LEU A 112 8.26 -4.81 0.10
C LEU A 112 7.95 -6.29 -0.17
N THR A 113 8.83 -7.20 0.27
CA THR A 113 8.64 -8.65 0.15
C THR A 113 7.49 -9.15 1.01
N ALA A 114 7.26 -8.52 2.17
CA ALA A 114 6.16 -8.84 3.07
C ALA A 114 4.83 -8.22 2.61
N LEU A 115 4.87 -7.01 2.02
CA LEU A 115 3.73 -6.36 1.39
C LEU A 115 3.17 -7.20 0.24
N PHE A 116 4.07 -7.75 -0.59
CA PHE A 116 3.74 -8.69 -1.66
C PHE A 116 4.09 -10.13 -1.29
N CYS A 117 3.80 -10.54 -0.04
CA CYS A 117 4.04 -11.90 0.43
C CYS A 117 3.36 -12.94 -0.48
N GLN A 118 2.22 -12.57 -1.07
CA GLN A 118 1.54 -13.32 -2.14
C GLN A 118 1.82 -12.67 -3.50
N LYS A 119 2.66 -13.32 -4.33
CA LYS A 119 3.10 -12.77 -5.64
C LYS A 119 1.96 -12.37 -6.58
N ARG A 120 0.79 -13.02 -6.50
CA ARG A 120 -0.41 -12.66 -7.28
C ARG A 120 -0.90 -11.23 -7.02
N ASN A 121 -0.63 -10.69 -5.82
CA ASN A 121 -1.06 -9.34 -5.43
C ASN A 121 -0.29 -8.25 -6.19
N LEU A 122 0.88 -8.56 -6.76
CA LEU A 122 1.61 -7.64 -7.67
C LEU A 122 0.79 -7.28 -8.92
N LEU A 123 -0.09 -8.19 -9.36
CA LEU A 123 -0.96 -7.99 -10.51
C LEU A 123 -2.39 -7.61 -10.10
N SER A 124 -2.66 -7.43 -8.79
CA SER A 124 -3.98 -7.13 -8.28
C SER A 124 -4.23 -5.62 -8.30
N PRO A 125 -5.21 -5.13 -9.10
CA PRO A 125 -5.59 -3.72 -9.09
C PRO A 125 -6.13 -3.28 -7.73
N ARG A 126 -6.78 -4.19 -7.00
CA ARG A 126 -7.28 -3.95 -5.63
C ARG A 126 -6.12 -3.62 -4.68
N MET A 127 -5.01 -4.37 -4.76
CA MET A 127 -3.81 -4.14 -3.94
C MET A 127 -3.18 -2.78 -4.25
N TRP A 128 -3.01 -2.44 -5.53
CA TRP A 128 -2.44 -1.15 -5.92
C TRP A 128 -3.37 0.03 -5.58
N ARG A 129 -4.69 -0.15 -5.69
CA ARG A 129 -5.67 0.85 -5.24
C ARG A 129 -5.56 1.08 -3.73
N MET A 130 -5.43 0.02 -2.93
CA MET A 130 -5.19 0.10 -1.49
C MET A 130 -3.89 0.87 -1.19
N ILE A 131 -2.76 0.50 -1.80
CA ILE A 131 -1.47 1.18 -1.59
C ILE A 131 -1.56 2.67 -1.94
N PHE A 132 -2.17 3.00 -3.08
CA PHE A 132 -2.37 4.40 -3.47
C PHE A 132 -3.22 5.15 -2.44
N ASP A 133 -4.31 4.56 -1.97
CA ASP A 133 -5.17 5.17 -0.96
C ASP A 133 -4.47 5.32 0.40
N ILE A 134 -3.55 4.42 0.77
CA ILE A 134 -2.70 4.59 1.96
C ILE A 134 -1.85 5.86 1.82
N VAL A 135 -1.14 6.01 0.70
CA VAL A 135 -0.30 7.19 0.45
C VAL A 135 -1.15 8.47 0.38
N ARG A 136 -2.32 8.40 -0.25
CA ARG A 136 -3.28 9.50 -0.30
C ARG A 136 -3.77 9.87 1.11
N PHE A 137 -4.20 8.90 1.90
CA PHE A 137 -4.70 9.14 3.26
C PHE A 137 -3.64 9.77 4.13
N ASN A 138 -2.41 9.25 4.09
CA ASN A 138 -1.27 9.78 4.84
C ASN A 138 -1.00 11.27 4.54
N GLN A 139 -1.30 11.73 3.32
CA GLN A 139 -1.09 13.11 2.90
C GLN A 139 -2.30 14.01 3.17
N PHE A 140 -3.51 13.57 2.82
CA PHE A 140 -4.72 14.41 2.87
C PHE A 140 -5.47 14.33 4.20
N ALA A 141 -5.32 13.27 4.98
CA ALA A 141 -5.96 13.19 6.29
C ALA A 141 -5.46 14.29 7.24
N LEU A 142 -4.21 14.77 7.06
CA LEU A 142 -3.65 15.87 7.84
C LEU A 142 -4.47 17.16 7.76
N ASP A 143 -5.24 17.37 6.69
CA ASP A 143 -6.08 18.56 6.52
C ASP A 143 -7.15 18.64 7.62
N LEU A 144 -7.64 17.48 8.09
CA LEU A 144 -8.55 17.40 9.25
C LEU A 144 -7.95 17.99 10.52
N LEU A 145 -6.62 18.02 10.67
CA LEU A 145 -5.93 18.59 11.83
C LEU A 145 -5.54 20.07 11.61
N ILE A 146 -5.39 20.48 10.35
CA ILE A 146 -5.09 21.87 9.98
C ILE A 146 -6.35 22.72 10.17
N ASP A 147 -7.48 22.19 9.72
CA ASP A 147 -8.79 22.83 9.75
C ASP A 147 -9.53 22.62 11.10
N ASP A 148 -8.93 21.88 12.03
CA ASP A 148 -9.48 21.66 13.37
C ASP A 148 -9.38 22.97 14.18
N ASP A 149 -10.55 23.57 14.44
CA ASP A 149 -10.71 24.62 15.44
C ASP A 149 -11.14 23.94 16.75
N ASP A 150 -10.33 24.11 17.81
CA ASP A 150 -10.43 23.40 19.10
C ASP A 150 -11.85 23.44 19.74
N ASP A 151 -12.69 24.41 19.35
CA ASP A 151 -14.06 24.66 19.83
C ASP A 151 -15.20 24.07 18.97
N VAL A 152 -14.97 23.75 17.68
CA VAL A 152 -16.00 23.26 16.74
C VAL A 152 -15.57 21.93 16.12
N GLY A 153 -15.20 20.98 16.96
CA GLY A 153 -14.75 19.66 16.50
C GLY A 153 -15.80 18.99 15.61
N SER A 154 -15.42 18.68 14.36
CA SER A 154 -16.23 17.84 13.48
C SER A 154 -16.35 16.45 14.08
N TYR A 155 -17.57 16.07 14.48
CA TYR A 155 -17.89 14.75 15.03
C TYR A 155 -18.16 13.71 13.93
N GLU A 156 -17.59 13.90 12.74
CA GLU A 156 -17.69 12.95 11.63
C GLU A 156 -17.00 11.63 11.98
N SER A 157 -17.69 10.51 11.74
CA SER A 157 -17.10 9.19 11.96
C SER A 157 -16.11 8.82 10.85
N VAL A 158 -15.21 7.87 11.15
CA VAL A 158 -14.23 7.35 10.16
C VAL A 158 -14.94 6.90 8.88
N GLY A 159 -16.03 6.14 8.98
CA GLY A 159 -16.78 5.65 7.83
C GLY A 159 -17.39 6.77 6.97
N GLN A 160 -17.92 7.82 7.60
CA GLN A 160 -18.47 8.98 6.89
C GLN A 160 -17.39 9.72 6.09
N TYR A 161 -16.25 9.99 6.73
CA TYR A 161 -15.11 10.63 6.08
C TYR A 161 -14.60 9.81 4.89
N LEU A 162 -14.44 8.50 5.04
CA LEU A 162 -13.93 7.64 3.97
C LEU A 162 -14.85 7.62 2.75
N ASN A 163 -16.16 7.62 2.98
CA ASN A 163 -17.17 7.67 1.93
C ASN A 163 -17.18 9.05 1.24
N ARG A 164 -17.14 10.13 2.01
CA ARG A 164 -17.09 11.51 1.49
C ARG A 164 -15.88 11.73 0.58
N GLU A 165 -14.72 11.24 0.99
CA GLU A 165 -13.46 11.39 0.24
C GLU A 165 -13.26 10.31 -0.85
N GLY A 166 -14.16 9.34 -0.98
CA GLY A 166 -14.12 8.32 -2.01
C GLY A 166 -12.92 7.36 -1.91
N TYR A 167 -12.54 6.98 -0.69
CA TYR A 167 -11.53 5.93 -0.48
C TYR A 167 -12.08 4.55 -0.87
N SER A 168 -11.20 3.65 -1.33
CA SER A 168 -11.63 2.31 -1.75
C SER A 168 -11.99 1.39 -0.60
N ASP A 169 -12.89 0.43 -0.84
CA ASP A 169 -13.21 -0.64 0.12
C ASP A 169 -11.96 -1.44 0.52
N ALA A 170 -10.99 -1.59 -0.39
CA ALA A 170 -9.73 -2.27 -0.08
C ALA A 170 -8.92 -1.50 0.97
N PHE A 171 -8.81 -0.18 0.84
CA PHE A 171 -8.17 0.65 1.86
C PHE A 171 -8.93 0.62 3.20
N ARG A 172 -10.25 0.74 3.14
CA ARG A 172 -11.09 0.72 4.33
C ARG A 172 -10.97 -0.62 5.07
N ASP A 173 -11.27 -1.72 4.39
CA ASP A 173 -11.49 -3.03 5.01
C ASP A 173 -10.20 -3.85 5.17
N ASP A 174 -9.18 -3.61 4.34
CA ASP A 174 -7.93 -4.40 4.36
C ASP A 174 -6.74 -3.66 5.00
N TYR A 175 -6.90 -2.36 5.35
CA TYR A 175 -5.85 -1.55 5.97
C TYR A 175 -6.36 -0.74 7.17
N LEU A 176 -7.21 0.27 6.94
CA LEU A 176 -7.47 1.30 7.95
C LEU A 176 -8.33 0.79 9.12
N ILE A 177 -9.42 0.09 8.83
CA ILE A 177 -10.26 -0.52 9.87
C ILE A 177 -9.48 -1.57 10.64
N PRO A 178 -8.80 -2.57 10.01
CA PRO A 178 -7.96 -3.52 10.73
C PRO A 178 -6.93 -2.88 11.65
N MET A 179 -6.23 -1.85 11.17
CA MET A 179 -5.22 -1.14 11.97
C MET A 179 -5.87 -0.43 13.16
N THR A 180 -6.97 0.30 12.94
CA THR A 180 -7.66 1.03 14.02
C THR A 180 -8.26 0.06 15.04
N ALA A 181 -8.91 -0.99 14.56
CA ALA A 181 -9.52 -2.02 15.38
C ALA A 181 -8.46 -2.76 16.23
N ALA A 182 -7.29 -3.05 15.67
CA ALA A 182 -6.16 -3.63 16.41
C ALA A 182 -5.61 -2.70 17.51
N VAL A 183 -5.55 -1.40 17.26
CA VAL A 183 -4.98 -0.41 18.19
C VAL A 183 -5.88 -0.19 19.41
N TRP A 184 -7.21 -0.14 19.22
CA TRP A 184 -8.17 0.11 20.31
C TRP A 184 -8.95 -1.13 20.74
N SER A 185 -8.57 -2.33 20.28
CA SER A 185 -9.27 -3.59 20.61
C SER A 185 -10.80 -3.49 20.44
N THR A 186 -11.24 -2.72 19.44
CA THR A 186 -12.65 -2.34 19.24
C THR A 186 -13.15 -2.91 17.92
N SER A 187 -14.39 -3.41 17.90
CA SER A 187 -14.96 -4.05 16.72
C SER A 187 -14.84 -3.19 15.45
N PRO A 188 -14.61 -3.80 14.28
CA PRO A 188 -14.58 -3.09 12.99
C PRO A 188 -15.76 -2.16 12.75
N ASP A 189 -16.97 -2.61 13.10
CA ASP A 189 -18.20 -1.84 12.90
C ASP A 189 -18.27 -0.62 13.82
N LYS A 190 -17.94 -0.77 15.10
CA LYS A 190 -17.87 0.37 16.03
C LYS A 190 -16.78 1.35 15.61
N CYS A 191 -15.62 0.85 15.20
CA CYS A 191 -14.54 1.67 14.67
C CYS A 191 -14.99 2.50 13.46
N SER A 192 -15.70 1.90 12.50
CA SER A 192 -16.15 2.62 11.31
C SER A 192 -17.31 3.59 11.60
N LEU A 193 -18.25 3.24 12.47
CA LEU A 193 -19.50 3.98 12.65
C LEU A 193 -19.45 5.04 13.75
N GLN A 194 -18.70 4.78 14.83
CA GLN A 194 -18.75 5.58 16.06
C GLN A 194 -17.45 6.32 16.38
N PHE A 195 -16.31 5.86 15.85
CA PHE A 195 -15.01 6.45 16.16
C PHE A 195 -14.83 7.80 15.42
N PRO A 196 -14.50 8.91 16.12
CA PRO A 196 -14.32 10.21 15.48
C PRO A 196 -13.05 10.26 14.60
N VAL A 197 -13.17 10.70 13.35
CA VAL A 197 -12.06 10.69 12.39
C VAL A 197 -10.89 11.59 12.81
N VAL A 198 -11.18 12.77 13.38
CA VAL A 198 -10.15 13.71 13.85
C VAL A 198 -9.31 13.08 14.96
N THR A 199 -9.95 12.36 15.87
CA THR A 199 -9.27 11.64 16.96
C THR A 199 -8.34 10.57 16.40
N LEU A 200 -8.79 9.80 15.40
CA LEU A 200 -7.98 8.79 14.73
C LEU A 200 -6.77 9.43 14.03
N VAL A 201 -6.99 10.46 13.22
CA VAL A 201 -5.92 11.12 12.46
C VAL A 201 -4.90 11.77 13.39
N ARG A 202 -5.34 12.41 14.48
CA ARG A 202 -4.47 12.99 15.51
C ARG A 202 -3.58 11.91 16.12
N PHE A 203 -4.16 10.77 16.49
CA PHE A 203 -3.42 9.64 17.02
C PHE A 203 -2.38 9.11 16.01
N LEU A 204 -2.80 8.85 14.76
CA LEU A 204 -1.90 8.34 13.72
C LEU A 204 -0.78 9.33 13.40
N TRP A 205 -1.06 10.63 13.47
CA TRP A 205 -0.05 11.68 13.29
C TRP A 205 0.98 11.67 14.42
N ASN A 206 0.54 11.68 15.68
CA ASN A 206 1.41 11.64 16.86
C ASN A 206 2.30 10.39 16.89
N HIS A 207 1.76 9.24 16.50
CA HIS A 207 2.48 7.97 16.46
C HIS A 207 3.31 7.74 15.18
N HIS A 208 3.40 8.75 14.31
CA HIS A 208 4.15 8.70 13.04
C HIS A 208 3.65 7.61 12.07
N LEU A 209 2.40 7.19 12.20
CA LEU A 209 1.75 6.20 11.34
C LEU A 209 1.24 6.80 10.02
N LEU A 210 1.09 8.13 9.94
CA LEU A 210 0.79 8.87 8.70
C LEU A 210 2.03 9.25 7.88
N SER A 211 3.25 8.91 8.32
CA SER A 211 4.46 9.29 7.57
C SER A 211 5.02 8.13 6.75
N THR A 212 5.26 8.39 5.47
CA THR A 212 5.96 7.48 4.55
C THR A 212 7.48 7.73 4.49
N VAL A 213 7.96 8.86 5.03
CA VAL A 213 9.35 9.33 4.84
C VAL A 213 10.05 9.75 6.15
N ALA A 214 9.31 10.05 7.23
CA ALA A 214 9.92 10.45 8.49
C ALA A 214 10.53 9.26 9.26
N ALA A 215 11.58 9.54 10.02
CA ALA A 215 12.12 8.62 11.01
C ALA A 215 11.00 8.21 11.97
N ARG A 216 10.68 6.91 12.00
CA ARG A 216 9.70 6.39 12.96
C ARG A 216 10.34 6.40 14.35
N PRO A 217 9.63 6.87 15.38
CA PRO A 217 10.14 6.81 16.74
C PRO A 217 10.35 5.36 17.16
N GLN A 218 11.32 5.16 18.04
CA GLN A 218 11.71 3.83 18.47
C GLN A 218 10.63 3.24 19.38
N TRP A 219 10.21 2.01 19.09
CA TRP A 219 9.37 1.24 19.99
C TRP A 219 10.26 0.55 21.03
N LEU A 220 9.78 0.52 22.27
CA LEU A 220 10.47 -0.07 23.41
C LEU A 220 9.57 -1.08 24.11
N THR A 221 10.18 -2.08 24.75
CA THR A 221 9.54 -2.99 25.70
C THR A 221 10.33 -3.01 27.01
N LEU A 222 9.76 -3.54 28.09
CA LEU A 222 10.44 -3.68 29.38
C LEU A 222 11.13 -5.04 29.42
N LYS A 223 12.44 -5.04 29.70
CA LYS A 223 13.28 -6.24 29.66
C LYS A 223 12.76 -7.37 30.55
N ASP A 224 12.39 -7.03 31.78
CA ASP A 224 11.94 -7.98 32.80
C ASP A 224 10.40 -8.09 32.87
N GLY A 225 9.72 -7.65 31.81
CA GLY A 225 8.27 -7.58 31.73
C GLY A 225 7.68 -6.36 32.41
N SER A 226 6.44 -6.05 32.05
CA SER A 226 5.72 -4.86 32.50
C SER A 226 5.46 -4.81 34.02
N LYS A 227 5.40 -5.95 34.71
CA LYS A 227 5.25 -6.02 36.17
C LYS A 227 6.44 -5.39 36.93
N SER A 228 7.62 -5.34 36.33
CA SER A 228 8.85 -4.87 36.99
C SER A 228 8.75 -3.48 37.61
N TYR A 229 8.06 -2.53 36.96
CA TYR A 229 7.91 -1.17 37.53
C TYR A 229 6.92 -1.16 38.72
N ILE A 230 5.91 -2.04 38.71
CA ILE A 230 4.96 -2.18 39.83
C ILE A 230 5.72 -2.73 41.04
N ASP A 231 6.50 -3.79 40.85
CA ASP A 231 7.31 -4.38 41.91
C ASP A 231 8.31 -3.36 42.50
N ALA A 232 8.83 -2.46 41.66
CA ALA A 232 9.70 -1.37 42.11
C ALA A 232 8.97 -0.30 42.93
N VAL A 233 7.74 0.09 42.54
CA VAL A 233 6.93 1.07 43.29
C VAL A 233 6.45 0.49 44.62
N MET A 234 6.07 -0.79 44.63
CA MET A 234 5.53 -1.44 45.83
C MET A 234 6.61 -1.83 46.85
N ARG A 235 7.90 -1.74 46.47
CA ARG A 235 9.01 -2.03 47.37
C ARG A 235 8.99 -1.09 48.58
N GLY A 236 8.73 -1.66 49.76
CA GLY A 236 8.65 -0.91 51.01
C GLY A 236 7.33 -0.18 51.24
N PHE A 237 6.30 -0.42 50.41
CA PHE A 237 4.96 0.09 50.68
C PHE A 237 4.33 -0.64 51.89
N PRO A 238 3.70 0.07 52.84
CA PRO A 238 3.15 -0.56 54.05
C PRO A 238 2.07 -1.59 53.72
N PRO A 239 2.21 -2.87 54.13
CA PRO A 239 1.23 -3.91 53.83
C PRO A 239 -0.17 -3.62 54.39
N ASN A 240 -0.27 -2.90 55.51
CA ASN A 240 -1.52 -2.50 56.14
C ASN A 240 -2.25 -1.35 55.40
N HIS A 241 -1.62 -0.75 54.38
CA HIS A 241 -2.20 0.27 53.52
C HIS A 241 -2.60 -0.28 52.14
N LEU A 242 -2.43 -1.59 51.92
CA LEU A 242 -2.78 -2.30 50.71
C LEU A 242 -3.94 -3.26 50.96
N PHE A 243 -5.04 -3.09 50.23
CA PHE A 243 -6.24 -3.92 50.34
C PHE A 243 -6.51 -4.62 49.01
N MET A 244 -6.07 -5.87 48.90
CA MET A 244 -6.35 -6.76 47.76
C MET A 244 -7.70 -7.48 47.96
N ASN A 245 -8.30 -8.00 46.88
CA ASN A 245 -9.61 -8.67 46.92
C ASN A 245 -10.69 -7.82 47.63
N THR A 246 -10.60 -6.50 47.50
CA THR A 246 -11.46 -5.55 48.22
C THR A 246 -12.17 -4.64 47.21
N PRO A 247 -13.20 -5.15 46.50
CA PRO A 247 -13.95 -4.34 45.56
C PRO A 247 -14.72 -3.23 46.28
N ILE A 248 -14.68 -2.03 45.71
CA ILE A 248 -15.47 -0.90 46.21
C ILE A 248 -16.82 -0.90 45.50
N SER A 249 -17.89 -1.00 46.28
CA SER A 249 -19.26 -1.09 45.75
C SER A 249 -19.89 0.29 45.50
N ARG A 250 -19.59 1.25 46.37
CA ARG A 250 -20.19 2.58 46.33
C ARG A 250 -19.27 3.62 46.97
N VAL A 251 -19.35 4.85 46.46
CA VAL A 251 -18.76 6.05 47.05
C VAL A 251 -19.85 7.08 47.36
N SER A 252 -19.77 7.69 48.53
CA SER A 252 -20.61 8.83 48.93
C SER A 252 -19.79 9.87 49.71
N ASN A 253 -20.40 11.00 50.08
CA ASN A 253 -19.81 11.94 51.03
C ASN A 253 -20.57 11.87 52.37
N ASP A 254 -19.87 12.07 53.49
CA ASP A 254 -20.49 12.25 54.81
C ASP A 254 -21.02 13.68 54.99
N ALA A 255 -21.68 13.95 56.13
CA ALA A 255 -22.22 15.28 56.44
C ALA A 255 -21.15 16.38 56.54
N ASN A 256 -19.88 16.00 56.76
CA ASN A 256 -18.73 16.91 56.84
C ASN A 256 -18.03 17.07 55.48
N GLY A 257 -18.55 16.46 54.41
CA GLY A 257 -18.00 16.51 53.07
C GLY A 257 -16.85 15.54 52.80
N ARG A 258 -16.44 14.71 53.77
CA ARG A 258 -15.42 13.66 53.57
C ARG A 258 -15.97 12.52 52.74
N VAL A 259 -15.10 11.79 52.07
CA VAL A 259 -15.51 10.71 51.17
C VAL A 259 -15.60 9.39 51.93
N VAL A 260 -16.70 8.67 51.74
CA VAL A 260 -16.98 7.37 52.36
C VAL A 260 -16.93 6.30 51.27
N LEU A 261 -16.00 5.35 51.41
CA LEU A 261 -15.91 4.14 50.60
C LEU A 261 -16.76 3.04 51.25
N HIS A 262 -17.71 2.49 50.51
CA HIS A 262 -18.54 1.36 50.96
C HIS A 262 -17.97 0.06 50.37
N LEU A 263 -17.54 -0.82 51.26
CA LEU A 263 -17.00 -2.13 50.96
C LEU A 263 -18.11 -3.18 51.08
N GLU A 264 -17.80 -4.42 50.73
CA GLU A 264 -18.69 -5.55 50.98
C GLU A 264 -18.99 -5.74 52.48
N HIS A 265 -20.08 -6.47 52.77
CA HIS A 265 -20.50 -6.81 54.13
C HIS A 265 -20.84 -5.60 55.02
N GLY A 266 -21.17 -4.45 54.43
CA GLY A 266 -21.62 -3.26 55.16
C GLY A 266 -20.50 -2.48 55.84
N ARG A 267 -19.23 -2.81 55.57
CA ARG A 267 -18.09 -2.05 56.06
C ARG A 267 -17.92 -0.75 55.27
N ALA A 268 -17.56 0.33 55.95
CA ALA A 268 -17.26 1.60 55.32
C ALA A 268 -15.99 2.23 55.89
N ASP A 269 -15.15 2.78 55.02
CA ASP A 269 -13.92 3.48 55.39
C ASP A 269 -14.01 4.96 54.93
N VAL A 270 -13.58 5.89 55.79
CA VAL A 270 -13.67 7.34 55.53
C VAL A 270 -12.30 7.93 55.18
N TYR A 271 -12.30 8.83 54.20
CA TYR A 271 -11.13 9.48 53.60
C TYR A 271 -11.38 10.96 53.34
N ASP A 272 -10.31 11.77 53.37
CA ASP A 272 -10.38 13.18 52.99
C ASP A 272 -10.41 13.36 51.47
N HIS A 273 -9.85 12.39 50.75
CA HIS A 273 -9.79 12.39 49.28
C HIS A 273 -9.79 10.97 48.72
N VAL A 274 -10.49 10.77 47.60
CA VAL A 274 -10.52 9.49 46.86
C VAL A 274 -10.12 9.73 45.41
N ILE A 275 -9.18 8.92 44.93
CA ILE A 275 -8.82 8.84 43.51
C ILE A 275 -9.44 7.55 42.97
N LEU A 276 -10.44 7.69 42.10
CA LEU A 276 -10.98 6.59 41.33
C LEU A 276 -10.10 6.38 40.10
N ALA A 277 -9.24 5.37 40.17
CA ALA A 277 -8.29 4.95 39.14
C ALA A 277 -8.77 3.69 38.40
N THR A 278 -10.09 3.58 38.22
CA THR A 278 -10.81 2.47 37.56
C THR A 278 -11.17 2.85 36.12
N HIS A 279 -11.87 1.97 35.40
CA HIS A 279 -12.51 2.36 34.13
C HIS A 279 -13.62 3.41 34.36
N GLY A 280 -14.00 4.14 33.30
CA GLY A 280 -14.93 5.27 33.41
C GLY A 280 -16.36 4.84 33.76
N ASP A 281 -16.82 3.73 33.20
CA ASP A 281 -18.08 3.06 33.53
C ASP A 281 -18.08 2.51 34.96
N GLU A 282 -16.98 1.89 35.40
CA GLU A 282 -16.80 1.45 36.79
C GLU A 282 -16.83 2.64 37.75
N ALA A 283 -16.11 3.71 37.42
CA ALA A 283 -16.10 4.93 38.23
C ALA A 283 -17.52 5.52 38.34
N PHE A 284 -18.28 5.53 37.24
CA PHE A 284 -19.68 5.95 37.25
C PHE A 284 -20.54 5.05 38.13
N SER A 285 -20.44 3.73 37.98
CA SER A 285 -21.19 2.74 38.78
C SER A 285 -20.93 2.91 40.28
N ILE A 286 -19.65 3.11 40.66
CA ILE A 286 -19.24 3.32 42.05
C ILE A 286 -19.88 4.58 42.64
N ILE A 287 -19.98 5.67 41.88
CA ILE A 287 -20.55 6.93 42.40
C ILE A 287 -22.05 7.06 42.14
N GLU A 288 -22.67 6.18 41.37
CA GLU A 288 -23.96 6.41 40.69
C GLU A 288 -25.06 6.90 41.64
N SER A 289 -25.14 6.28 42.81
CA SER A 289 -26.14 6.57 43.84
C SER A 289 -25.90 7.88 44.61
N SER A 290 -24.72 8.50 44.49
CA SER A 290 -24.39 9.81 45.05
C SER A 290 -23.98 10.84 44.00
N ALA A 291 -24.08 10.49 42.71
CA ALA A 291 -23.62 11.32 41.62
C ALA A 291 -24.48 12.59 41.49
N THR A 292 -23.80 13.73 41.35
CA THR A 292 -24.44 14.99 40.93
C THR A 292 -24.95 14.87 39.49
N GLU A 293 -25.85 15.76 39.07
CA GLU A 293 -26.36 15.78 37.70
C GLU A 293 -25.24 15.96 36.66
N GLN A 294 -24.26 16.81 36.96
CA GLN A 294 -23.08 17.01 36.10
C GLN A 294 -22.21 15.75 36.01
N GLU A 295 -21.91 15.10 37.15
CA GLU A 295 -21.18 13.83 37.16
C GLU A 295 -21.91 12.76 36.37
N ARG A 296 -23.23 12.64 36.53
CA ARG A 296 -24.06 11.69 35.77
C ARG A 296 -24.01 11.97 34.28
N SER A 297 -24.18 13.22 33.86
CA SER A 297 -24.15 13.60 32.45
C SER A 297 -22.81 13.32 31.77
N ILE A 298 -21.70 13.47 32.50
CA ILE A 298 -20.35 13.29 31.95
C ILE A 298 -19.94 11.82 32.00
N LEU A 299 -20.06 11.17 33.17
CA LEU A 299 -19.48 9.85 33.38
C LEU A 299 -20.29 8.71 32.75
N SER A 300 -21.59 8.90 32.53
CA SER A 300 -22.43 7.92 31.80
C SER A 300 -22.05 7.78 30.32
N SER A 301 -21.23 8.69 29.78
CA SER A 301 -20.77 8.63 28.38
C SER A 301 -19.59 7.68 28.16
N PHE A 302 -18.97 7.16 29.22
CA PHE A 302 -17.83 6.25 29.11
C PHE A 302 -18.30 4.81 29.20
N GLU A 303 -17.94 4.03 28.20
CA GLU A 303 -18.24 2.59 28.13
C GLU A 303 -16.94 1.80 27.95
N THR A 304 -16.95 0.53 28.34
CA THR A 304 -15.86 -0.40 28.04
C THR A 304 -16.33 -1.62 27.27
N SER A 305 -15.38 -2.28 26.61
CA SER A 305 -15.56 -3.56 25.93
C SER A 305 -14.69 -4.63 26.56
N HIS A 306 -15.28 -5.81 26.75
CA HIS A 306 -14.59 -6.96 27.33
C HIS A 306 -13.87 -7.73 26.22
N ASN A 307 -12.60 -8.05 26.47
CA ASN A 307 -11.74 -8.74 25.53
C ASN A 307 -11.00 -9.89 26.24
N GLU A 308 -10.90 -11.01 25.55
CA GLU A 308 -10.17 -12.19 26.02
C GLU A 308 -8.78 -12.23 25.38
N ALA A 309 -7.73 -12.33 26.19
CA ALA A 309 -6.36 -12.59 25.75
C ALA A 309 -5.96 -14.03 26.10
N VAL A 310 -5.54 -14.80 25.11
CA VAL A 310 -5.13 -16.19 25.28
C VAL A 310 -3.64 -16.33 25.02
N LEU A 311 -2.89 -16.86 25.97
CA LEU A 311 -1.46 -17.17 25.85
C LEU A 311 -1.29 -18.62 25.36
N HIS A 312 -0.72 -18.80 24.17
CA HIS A 312 -0.61 -20.10 23.51
C HIS A 312 0.57 -20.21 22.52
N SER A 313 0.70 -21.39 21.92
CA SER A 313 1.64 -21.72 20.82
C SER A 313 0.93 -22.19 19.53
N ASP A 314 -0.41 -22.09 19.48
CA ASP A 314 -1.22 -22.50 18.32
C ASP A 314 -0.96 -21.64 17.06
N LEU A 315 -0.34 -22.24 16.05
CA LEU A 315 -0.02 -21.58 14.77
C LEU A 315 -1.23 -21.41 13.84
N THR A 316 -2.39 -21.99 14.15
CA THR A 316 -3.61 -21.76 13.38
C THR A 316 -4.12 -20.31 13.50
N LEU A 317 -3.67 -19.61 14.54
CA LEU A 317 -3.94 -18.20 14.83
C LEU A 317 -2.82 -17.27 14.31
N MET A 318 -2.05 -17.72 13.33
CA MET A 318 -1.05 -16.91 12.61
C MET A 318 -1.39 -16.85 11.11
N PRO A 319 -0.89 -15.83 10.37
CA PRO A 319 -0.97 -15.83 8.91
C PRO A 319 -0.41 -17.14 8.34
N LYS A 320 -1.02 -17.66 7.27
CA LYS A 320 -0.58 -18.89 6.59
C LYS A 320 0.78 -18.70 5.96
N ASN A 321 1.03 -17.52 5.39
CA ASN A 321 2.33 -17.19 4.81
C ASN A 321 3.27 -16.63 5.88
N ARG A 322 4.37 -17.34 6.16
CA ARG A 322 5.40 -16.90 7.12
C ARG A 322 6.03 -15.55 6.78
N LYS A 323 6.01 -15.13 5.51
CA LYS A 323 6.49 -13.78 5.13
C LYS A 323 5.58 -12.65 5.62
N ALA A 324 4.33 -12.96 5.95
CA ALA A 324 3.40 -12.01 6.54
C ALA A 324 3.48 -11.98 8.08
N TRP A 325 4.30 -12.83 8.71
CA TRP A 325 4.42 -12.84 10.16
C TRP A 325 5.10 -11.56 10.63
N THR A 326 4.41 -10.86 11.52
CA THR A 326 4.88 -9.64 12.15
C THR A 326 4.64 -9.68 13.64
N SER A 327 4.99 -8.60 14.34
CA SER A 327 4.73 -8.45 15.77
C SER A 327 3.23 -8.50 16.07
N TRP A 328 2.42 -7.86 15.23
CA TRP A 328 0.96 -7.77 15.35
C TRP A 328 0.32 -8.38 14.10
N ASN A 329 -0.54 -9.39 14.25
CA ASN A 329 -1.14 -10.13 13.14
C ASN A 329 -2.65 -10.12 13.25
N TYR A 330 -3.31 -9.28 12.46
CA TYR A 330 -4.76 -9.13 12.48
C TYR A 330 -5.42 -10.23 11.66
N LEU A 331 -6.34 -10.97 12.27
CA LEU A 331 -7.07 -12.07 11.64
C LEU A 331 -8.51 -11.66 11.40
N THR A 332 -8.99 -11.83 10.17
CA THR A 332 -10.36 -11.43 9.81
C THR A 332 -10.97 -12.36 8.77
N GLN A 333 -12.29 -12.38 8.69
CA GLN A 333 -13.07 -13.16 7.74
C GLN A 333 -14.06 -12.26 6.99
N SER A 334 -14.36 -12.62 5.77
CA SER A 334 -15.31 -12.00 4.86
C SER A 334 -16.61 -12.81 4.93
N SER A 335 -17.45 -12.58 5.94
CA SER A 335 -18.78 -13.19 5.99
C SER A 335 -19.86 -12.20 6.40
N ALA A 336 -21.05 -12.38 5.82
CA ALA A 336 -22.26 -11.57 5.94
C ALA A 336 -23.12 -11.88 7.20
N SER A 337 -22.67 -12.79 8.07
CA SER A 337 -23.36 -13.12 9.32
C SER A 337 -22.90 -12.18 10.43
N ARG A 338 -23.80 -11.32 10.91
CA ARG A 338 -23.60 -10.36 12.01
C ARG A 338 -23.01 -10.94 13.31
N ALA A 339 -23.00 -12.27 13.47
CA ALA A 339 -22.60 -12.91 14.72
C ALA A 339 -21.08 -12.88 15.03
N ASN A 340 -20.21 -12.77 14.02
CA ASN A 340 -18.74 -12.79 14.19
C ASN A 340 -18.01 -11.59 13.57
N VAL A 341 -18.74 -10.60 13.06
CA VAL A 341 -18.17 -9.35 12.50
C VAL A 341 -17.75 -8.39 13.62
N ASP A 342 -18.27 -8.60 14.82
CA ASP A 342 -18.12 -7.69 15.96
C ASP A 342 -16.88 -7.92 16.85
N GLN A 343 -15.95 -8.81 16.50
CA GLN A 343 -14.77 -9.08 17.34
C GLN A 343 -13.46 -8.85 16.60
N VAL A 344 -12.58 -8.07 17.22
CA VAL A 344 -11.18 -7.91 16.80
C VAL A 344 -10.40 -9.13 17.19
N SER A 345 -9.84 -9.83 16.20
CA SER A 345 -8.85 -10.85 16.47
C SER A 345 -7.45 -10.41 16.07
N LEU A 346 -6.54 -10.43 17.05
CA LEU A 346 -5.19 -9.96 16.90
C LEU A 346 -4.22 -10.88 17.62
N THR A 347 -3.25 -11.43 16.89
CA THR A 347 -2.19 -12.25 17.48
C THR A 347 -0.89 -11.46 17.61
N TYR A 348 -0.44 -11.29 18.85
CA TYR A 348 0.87 -10.76 19.23
C TYR A 348 1.93 -11.88 19.18
N ASN A 349 3.00 -11.65 18.43
CA ASN A 349 4.15 -12.55 18.39
C ASN A 349 5.17 -12.13 19.44
N MET A 350 5.13 -12.76 20.61
CA MET A 350 5.94 -12.37 21.77
C MET A 350 7.43 -12.67 21.58
N ASN A 351 7.77 -13.60 20.68
CA ASN A 351 9.15 -13.81 20.28
C ASN A 351 9.77 -12.59 19.60
N ILE A 352 8.97 -11.80 18.87
CA ILE A 352 9.43 -10.56 18.24
C ILE A 352 9.34 -9.40 19.24
N LEU A 353 8.20 -9.27 19.93
CA LEU A 353 7.93 -8.12 20.80
C LEU A 353 8.84 -8.07 22.04
N GLN A 354 9.11 -9.22 22.67
CA GLN A 354 9.90 -9.33 23.89
C GLN A 354 11.21 -10.11 23.69
N HIS A 355 11.63 -10.32 22.43
CA HIS A 355 12.85 -11.06 22.09
C HIS A 355 12.95 -12.47 22.68
N ILE A 356 11.81 -13.12 22.94
CA ILE A 356 11.76 -14.46 23.56
C ILE A 356 12.40 -15.49 22.61
N PRO A 357 13.49 -16.18 23.00
CA PRO A 357 14.22 -17.08 22.11
C PRO A 357 13.39 -18.29 21.65
N ARG A 358 13.03 -18.32 20.35
CA ARG A 358 12.23 -19.41 19.76
C ARG A 358 12.87 -20.79 19.89
N GLN A 359 14.20 -20.88 19.87
CA GLN A 359 14.90 -22.16 20.01
C GLN A 359 14.64 -22.82 21.37
N GLN A 360 14.48 -22.01 22.42
CA GLN A 360 14.32 -22.47 23.80
C GLN A 360 12.84 -22.62 24.19
N PHE A 361 11.97 -21.71 23.72
CA PHE A 361 10.58 -21.61 24.18
C PHE A 361 9.53 -21.96 23.11
N GLY A 362 9.96 -22.19 21.86
CA GLY A 362 9.05 -22.33 20.73
C GLY A 362 8.36 -21.01 20.36
N ASP A 363 7.23 -21.12 19.66
CA ASP A 363 6.39 -19.98 19.33
C ASP A 363 5.56 -19.57 20.56
N VAL A 364 5.78 -18.33 21.01
CA VAL A 364 5.07 -17.75 22.16
C VAL A 364 4.16 -16.65 21.64
N LEU A 365 2.86 -16.89 21.72
CA LEU A 365 1.83 -16.05 21.09
C LEU A 365 0.79 -15.63 22.13
N VAL A 366 0.30 -14.40 22.00
CA VAL A 366 -0.87 -13.92 22.73
C VAL A 366 -1.92 -13.52 21.70
N THR A 367 -3.07 -14.18 21.67
CA THR A 367 -4.17 -13.81 20.76
C THR A 367 -5.30 -13.17 21.54
N LEU A 368 -5.68 -11.96 21.12
CA LEU A 368 -6.87 -11.26 21.55
C LEU A 368 -8.08 -11.75 20.73
N ASN A 369 -9.18 -12.08 21.41
CA ASN A 369 -10.45 -12.62 20.88
C ASN A 369 -10.24 -13.55 19.67
N PRO A 370 -9.67 -14.75 19.88
CA PRO A 370 -9.34 -15.65 18.78
C PRO A 370 -10.62 -16.06 18.01
N PRO A 371 -10.62 -16.08 16.66
CA PRO A 371 -11.81 -16.38 15.84
C PRO A 371 -12.33 -17.81 16.07
N HIS A 372 -11.46 -18.69 16.55
CA HIS A 372 -11.77 -20.03 17.02
C HIS A 372 -10.90 -20.31 18.24
N ARG A 373 -11.40 -21.13 19.17
CA ARG A 373 -10.63 -21.44 20.38
C ARG A 373 -9.32 -22.17 20.02
N PRO A 374 -8.17 -21.74 20.57
CA PRO A 374 -6.91 -22.47 20.39
C PRO A 374 -6.98 -23.85 21.06
N LEU A 375 -6.17 -24.77 20.57
CA LEU A 375 -6.08 -26.11 21.15
C LEU A 375 -5.65 -26.05 22.62
N SER A 376 -6.31 -26.84 23.46
CA SER A 376 -6.02 -26.90 24.90
C SER A 376 -4.58 -27.32 25.18
N SER A 377 -4.02 -28.23 24.37
CA SER A 377 -2.64 -28.71 24.48
C SER A 377 -1.59 -27.63 24.20
N THR A 378 -1.96 -26.56 23.50
CA THR A 378 -1.05 -25.45 23.15
C THR A 378 -1.29 -24.18 23.97
N THR A 379 -2.29 -24.19 24.86
CA THR A 379 -2.73 -23.02 25.64
C THR A 379 -2.18 -23.10 27.07
N GLN A 380 -1.60 -22.01 27.58
CA GLN A 380 -1.06 -21.94 28.95
C GLN A 380 -1.79 -20.93 29.85
N GLY A 381 -2.57 -20.00 29.29
CA GLY A 381 -3.31 -19.03 30.11
C GLY A 381 -4.38 -18.30 29.33
N ARG A 382 -5.40 -17.81 30.06
CA ARG A 382 -6.51 -17.00 29.54
C ARG A 382 -6.74 -15.86 30.52
N TYR A 383 -6.83 -14.65 29.99
CA TYR A 383 -6.94 -13.42 30.76
C TYR A 383 -8.02 -12.55 30.15
N PHE A 384 -8.74 -11.79 30.97
CA PHE A 384 -9.82 -10.94 30.53
C PHE A 384 -9.49 -9.49 30.86
N TYR A 385 -9.67 -8.61 29.87
CA TYR A 385 -9.38 -7.19 29.98
C TYR A 385 -10.54 -6.36 29.46
N SER A 386 -10.72 -5.19 30.05
CA SER A 386 -11.66 -4.18 29.57
C SER A 386 -10.90 -3.07 28.85
N HIS A 387 -11.39 -2.67 27.68
CA HIS A 387 -10.83 -1.57 26.88
C HIS A 387 -11.88 -0.44 26.72
N PRO A 388 -11.51 0.84 26.91
CA PRO A 388 -12.42 1.96 26.71
C PRO A 388 -12.96 2.02 25.27
N LEU A 389 -14.25 2.32 25.13
CA LEU A 389 -14.88 2.60 23.86
C LEU A 389 -14.85 4.11 23.57
N TYR A 390 -14.36 4.44 22.38
CA TYR A 390 -14.20 5.83 21.93
C TYR A 390 -15.32 6.22 20.98
N THR A 391 -16.43 6.67 21.58
CA THR A 391 -17.56 7.26 20.86
C THR A 391 -17.40 8.78 20.77
N VAL A 392 -18.20 9.41 19.92
CA VAL A 392 -18.32 10.87 19.83
C VAL A 392 -18.67 11.47 21.20
N GLU A 393 -19.57 10.81 21.93
CA GLU A 393 -20.05 11.20 23.24
C GLU A 393 -18.94 11.12 24.29
N ALA A 394 -18.18 10.02 24.31
CA ALA A 394 -17.05 9.86 25.22
C ALA A 394 -15.99 10.94 25.01
N VAL A 395 -15.62 11.23 23.76
CA VAL A 395 -14.63 12.29 23.45
C VAL A 395 -15.14 13.69 23.84
N ARG A 396 -16.44 13.95 23.71
CA ARG A 396 -17.04 15.20 24.20
C ARG A 396 -16.99 15.28 25.73
N ALA A 397 -17.33 14.19 26.41
CA ALA A 397 -17.30 14.11 27.87
C ALA A 397 -15.89 14.31 28.43
N GLN A 398 -14.84 13.85 27.73
CA GLN A 398 -13.44 14.11 28.12
C GLN A 398 -13.13 15.60 28.28
N LYS A 399 -13.60 16.46 27.35
CA LYS A 399 -13.42 17.92 27.43
C LYS A 399 -14.13 18.54 28.65
N GLN A 400 -15.15 17.87 29.17
CA GLN A 400 -15.97 18.33 30.29
C GLN A 400 -15.49 17.80 31.65
N LEU A 401 -14.57 16.83 31.69
CA LEU A 401 -14.08 16.25 32.95
C LEU A 401 -13.59 17.28 33.97
N ARG A 402 -12.97 18.38 33.51
CA ARG A 402 -12.52 19.49 34.38
C ARG A 402 -13.62 20.10 35.24
N LEU A 403 -14.89 19.96 34.85
CA LEU A 403 -16.04 20.49 35.58
C LEU A 403 -16.31 19.72 36.88
N ILE A 404 -16.00 18.41 36.90
CA ILE A 404 -16.32 17.50 38.02
C ILE A 404 -15.10 17.13 38.86
N GLN A 405 -13.88 17.36 38.37
CA GLN A 405 -12.65 17.00 39.09
C GLN A 405 -12.53 17.69 40.44
N ASN A 406 -12.31 16.91 41.50
CA ASN A 406 -12.00 17.35 42.86
C ASN A 406 -12.99 18.39 43.44
N LYS A 407 -14.28 18.32 43.06
CA LYS A 407 -15.31 19.22 43.60
C LYS A 407 -15.80 18.82 44.99
N ARG A 408 -15.78 17.52 45.29
CA ARG A 408 -16.25 16.93 46.54
C ARG A 408 -15.27 15.90 47.13
N GLY A 409 -13.96 16.14 46.95
CA GLY A 409 -12.90 15.24 47.39
C GLY A 409 -12.75 13.96 46.55
N ILE A 410 -13.42 13.87 45.40
CA ILE A 410 -13.32 12.74 44.46
C ILE A 410 -12.59 13.21 43.20
N SER A 411 -11.59 12.45 42.77
CA SER A 411 -10.88 12.66 41.50
C SER A 411 -11.01 11.43 40.61
N TYR A 412 -11.24 11.67 39.33
CA TYR A 412 -11.43 10.62 38.34
C TYR A 412 -10.18 10.54 37.46
N ALA A 413 -9.53 9.39 37.40
CA ALA A 413 -8.32 9.21 36.59
C ALA A 413 -8.36 7.85 35.90
N GLY A 414 -7.73 7.76 34.73
CA GLY A 414 -7.71 6.51 33.98
C GLY A 414 -7.28 6.74 32.54
N ALA A 415 -6.94 5.67 31.83
CA ALA A 415 -6.56 5.77 30.42
C ALA A 415 -7.68 6.36 29.55
N TRP A 416 -8.94 6.15 29.95
CA TRP A 416 -10.15 6.65 29.31
C TRP A 416 -10.30 8.19 29.33
N THR A 417 -9.46 8.92 30.08
CA THR A 417 -9.49 10.39 30.07
C THR A 417 -8.85 11.00 28.82
N LYS A 418 -8.10 10.21 28.04
CA LYS A 418 -7.51 10.59 26.73
C LYS A 418 -7.60 9.42 25.75
N TYR A 419 -6.54 9.01 25.05
CA TYR A 419 -6.61 8.02 23.96
C TYR A 419 -6.68 6.56 24.39
N GLY A 420 -6.55 6.24 25.68
CA GLY A 420 -6.75 4.89 26.20
C GLY A 420 -5.46 4.10 26.35
N PHE A 421 -4.31 4.77 26.21
CA PHE A 421 -3.00 4.13 26.31
C PHE A 421 -2.45 4.18 27.73
N HIS A 422 -1.38 3.44 27.94
CA HIS A 422 -0.73 3.38 29.25
C HIS A 422 -0.19 4.74 29.68
N GLU A 423 0.37 5.55 28.76
CA GLU A 423 0.78 6.92 29.05
C GLU A 423 -0.40 7.79 29.53
N ASP A 424 -1.58 7.65 28.92
CA ASP A 424 -2.75 8.44 29.28
C ASP A 424 -3.22 8.12 30.71
N GLY A 425 -3.25 6.82 31.03
CA GLY A 425 -3.57 6.35 32.37
C GLY A 425 -2.52 6.78 33.39
N PHE A 426 -1.25 6.62 33.07
CA PHE A 426 -0.14 6.98 33.94
C PHE A 426 -0.11 8.49 34.21
N THR A 427 -0.22 9.30 33.16
CA THR A 427 -0.21 10.77 33.23
C THR A 427 -1.42 11.30 34.00
N SER A 428 -2.62 10.73 33.83
CA SER A 428 -3.80 11.16 34.60
C SER A 428 -3.65 10.90 36.10
N GLY A 429 -3.02 9.79 36.50
CA GLY A 429 -2.68 9.50 37.90
C GLY A 429 -1.69 10.51 38.48
N LEU A 430 -0.60 10.79 37.75
CA LEU A 430 0.38 11.83 38.15
C LEU A 430 -0.26 13.22 38.24
N PHE A 431 -1.13 13.56 37.29
CA PHE A 431 -1.82 14.84 37.24
C PHE A 431 -2.69 15.04 38.49
N VAL A 432 -3.50 14.04 38.87
CA VAL A 432 -4.32 14.14 40.09
C VAL A 432 -3.45 14.29 41.33
N ALA A 433 -2.39 13.50 41.46
CA ALA A 433 -1.47 13.59 42.60
C ALA A 433 -0.81 14.98 42.70
N GLN A 434 -0.39 15.55 41.58
CA GLN A 434 0.27 16.86 41.55
C GLN A 434 -0.73 18.02 41.75
N GLN A 435 -1.83 18.05 40.99
CA GLN A 435 -2.74 19.19 40.95
C GLN A 435 -3.71 19.22 42.14
N HIS A 436 -4.22 18.07 42.57
CA HIS A 436 -5.26 18.01 43.61
C HIS A 436 -4.67 17.82 45.02
N LEU A 437 -3.46 17.25 45.10
CA LEU A 437 -2.81 16.87 46.35
C LEU A 437 -1.38 17.42 46.49
N GLY A 438 -0.87 18.20 45.53
CA GLY A 438 0.39 18.92 45.70
C GLY A 438 1.67 18.08 45.62
N ALA A 439 1.61 16.86 45.06
CA ALA A 439 2.80 16.03 44.86
C ALA A 439 3.82 16.73 43.96
N ARG A 440 5.11 16.65 44.32
CA ARG A 440 6.22 17.19 43.50
C ARG A 440 6.88 16.08 42.70
N LEU A 441 6.77 16.17 41.38
CA LEU A 441 7.38 15.21 40.46
C LEU A 441 8.86 15.55 40.21
N PRO A 442 9.72 14.55 40.01
CA PRO A 442 11.14 14.76 39.73
C PRO A 442 11.42 15.15 38.26
N PHE A 443 10.38 15.35 37.46
CA PHE A 443 10.41 15.78 36.07
C PHE A 443 9.15 16.61 35.78
N GLU A 444 9.17 17.39 34.71
CA GLU A 444 8.01 18.17 34.27
C GLU A 444 6.96 17.25 33.63
N LEU A 445 5.70 17.44 34.01
CA LEU A 445 4.59 16.67 33.44
C LEU A 445 4.28 17.18 32.03
N CYS A 446 4.44 16.33 31.01
CA CYS A 446 4.20 16.68 29.61
C CYS A 446 2.82 16.21 29.13
N ASP A 447 2.14 17.01 28.31
CA ASP A 447 0.94 16.56 27.60
C ASP A 447 1.30 15.79 26.32
N SER A 448 1.13 14.47 26.34
CA SER A 448 1.38 13.58 25.19
C SER A 448 0.42 13.80 24.01
N THR A 449 -0.74 14.45 24.24
CA THR A 449 -1.79 14.67 23.22
C THR A 449 -1.30 15.48 22.03
N HIS A 450 -0.34 16.38 22.25
CA HIS A 450 0.21 17.28 21.23
C HIS A 450 1.73 17.15 21.13
N SER A 451 2.27 15.93 21.29
CA SER A 451 3.70 15.63 21.21
C SER A 451 4.37 16.11 19.91
N ARG A 452 3.62 16.26 18.81
CA ARG A 452 4.09 16.81 17.53
C ARG A 452 3.61 18.23 17.22
N GLY A 453 3.05 18.92 18.21
CA GLY A 453 2.39 20.21 18.05
C GLY A 453 0.89 20.10 17.74
N LYS A 454 0.23 21.25 17.62
CA LYS A 454 -1.23 21.34 17.39
C LYS A 454 -1.64 21.22 15.92
N LYS A 455 -0.81 21.67 14.98
CA LYS A 455 -1.15 21.62 13.55
C LYS A 455 0.06 21.13 12.76
N PRO A 456 -0.14 20.23 11.77
CA PRO A 456 0.94 19.82 10.89
C PRO A 456 1.37 20.97 9.97
N VAL A 457 2.67 21.13 9.78
CA VAL A 457 3.23 22.07 8.82
C VAL A 457 3.67 21.29 7.59
N LEU A 458 3.18 21.68 6.42
CA LEU A 458 3.46 21.03 5.15
C LEU A 458 4.66 21.71 4.48
N GLY A 459 5.64 20.92 4.06
CA GLY A 459 6.77 21.41 3.29
C GLY A 459 6.47 21.48 1.79
N PHE A 460 7.36 22.12 1.03
CA PHE A 460 7.26 22.20 -0.44
C PHE A 460 7.16 20.82 -1.12
N VAL A 461 7.88 19.83 -0.58
CA VAL A 461 7.84 18.44 -1.07
C VAL A 461 6.45 17.81 -0.87
N ASP A 462 5.79 18.10 0.26
CA ASP A 462 4.43 17.59 0.54
C ASP A 462 3.42 18.16 -0.47
N TYR A 463 3.53 19.45 -0.83
CA TYR A 463 2.68 20.07 -1.84
C TYR A 463 2.87 19.45 -3.23
N ILE A 464 4.12 19.17 -3.65
CA ILE A 464 4.39 18.47 -4.91
C ILE A 464 3.77 17.07 -4.89
N LEU A 465 3.96 16.33 -3.79
CA LEU A 465 3.43 14.98 -3.64
C LEU A 465 1.89 14.99 -3.69
N ARG A 466 1.25 15.93 -2.98
CA ARG A 466 -0.20 16.14 -3.01
C ARG A 466 -0.70 16.45 -4.43
N LEU A 467 0.00 17.31 -5.18
CA LEU A 467 -0.35 17.60 -6.58
C LEU A 467 -0.29 16.35 -7.46
N LEU A 468 0.77 15.55 -7.32
CA LEU A 468 0.91 14.28 -8.05
C LEU A 468 -0.21 13.30 -7.70
N ILE A 469 -0.55 13.16 -6.42
CA ILE A 469 -1.66 12.31 -5.96
C ILE A 469 -2.98 12.79 -6.54
N LEU A 470 -3.25 14.10 -6.55
CA LEU A 470 -4.48 14.68 -7.14
C LEU A 470 -4.58 14.40 -8.64
N LEU A 471 -3.49 14.56 -9.39
CA LEU A 471 -3.45 14.24 -10.83
C LEU A 471 -3.79 12.77 -11.08
N ILE A 472 -3.20 11.86 -10.29
CA ILE A 472 -3.49 10.42 -10.38
C ILE A 472 -4.94 10.14 -9.97
N GLN A 473 -5.45 10.80 -8.92
CA GLN A 473 -6.82 10.63 -8.45
C GLN A 473 -7.85 11.08 -9.50
N VAL A 474 -7.64 12.22 -10.16
CA VAL A 474 -8.49 12.69 -11.26
C VAL A 474 -8.49 11.67 -12.39
N PHE A 475 -7.33 11.10 -12.72
CA PHE A 475 -7.20 10.08 -13.75
C PHE A 475 -7.88 8.75 -13.39
N LEU A 476 -7.72 8.28 -12.15
CA LEU A 476 -8.25 6.98 -11.69
C LEU A 476 -9.75 7.03 -11.31
N ILE A 477 -10.23 8.13 -10.73
CA ILE A 477 -11.56 8.22 -10.12
C ILE A 477 -12.52 9.08 -10.96
N LYS A 478 -12.08 10.25 -11.47
CA LYS A 478 -12.99 11.22 -12.11
C LYS A 478 -13.09 11.07 -13.63
N LEU A 479 -12.02 10.66 -14.32
CA LEU A 479 -12.04 10.45 -15.78
C LEU A 479 -13.01 9.33 -16.24
N PRO A 480 -13.11 8.17 -15.56
CA PRO A 480 -14.03 7.10 -15.96
C PRO A 480 -15.52 7.49 -15.98
N PRO A 481 -16.09 8.19 -14.96
CA PRO A 481 -17.49 8.65 -15.01
C PRO A 481 -17.71 9.82 -15.98
N LEU A 482 -16.79 10.79 -16.07
CA LEU A 482 -16.90 11.92 -17.02
C LEU A 482 -16.87 11.47 -18.49
N MET A 483 -16.05 10.46 -18.83
CA MET A 483 -16.08 9.86 -20.17
C MET A 483 -17.39 9.07 -20.42
N MET A 484 -18.01 8.48 -19.39
CA MET A 484 -19.31 7.80 -19.54
C MET A 484 -20.45 8.76 -19.83
N GLU A 485 -20.45 9.94 -19.22
CA GLU A 485 -21.45 10.98 -19.46
C GLU A 485 -21.33 11.58 -20.87
N ALA A 486 -20.08 11.81 -21.32
CA ALA A 486 -19.77 12.24 -22.68
C ALA A 486 -20.17 11.19 -23.75
N VAL A 487 -20.07 9.89 -23.43
CA VAL A 487 -20.50 8.80 -24.33
C VAL A 487 -22.03 8.65 -24.35
N ARG A 488 -22.72 8.89 -23.22
CA ARG A 488 -24.20 8.91 -23.16
C ARG A 488 -24.80 10.04 -24.00
N HIS A 489 -24.17 11.22 -24.03
CA HIS A 489 -24.65 12.35 -24.83
C HIS A 489 -24.42 12.20 -26.35
N ARG A 490 -23.50 11.34 -26.79
CA ARG A 490 -23.26 11.06 -28.22
C ARG A 490 -24.14 9.94 -28.81
N GLY A 491 -25.03 9.34 -28.01
CA GLY A 491 -25.82 8.16 -28.38
C GLY A 491 -27.28 8.40 -28.79
N LYS A 492 -27.77 9.65 -28.86
CA LYS A 492 -29.15 9.92 -29.32
C LYS A 492 -29.17 10.20 -30.84
N PRO A 493 -29.86 9.38 -31.66
CA PRO A 493 -30.07 9.69 -33.07
C PRO A 493 -31.13 10.81 -33.22
N LEU A 494 -30.88 11.72 -34.16
CA LEU A 494 -31.86 12.69 -34.67
C LEU A 494 -33.05 11.93 -35.30
N PRO A 495 -34.31 12.33 -35.06
CA PRO A 495 -35.46 11.73 -35.73
C PRO A 495 -35.68 12.39 -37.08
N ASN A 496 -35.53 11.63 -38.17
CA ASN A 496 -36.00 12.01 -39.50
C ASN A 496 -37.03 10.98 -39.99
N GLY A 497 -38.16 11.48 -40.51
CA GLY A 497 -38.89 10.75 -41.56
C GLY A 497 -40.36 10.42 -41.31
N ILE A 498 -41.17 11.46 -41.24
CA ILE A 498 -42.59 11.60 -41.61
C ILE A 498 -43.19 10.48 -42.48
N LYS A 499 -44.34 9.92 -42.06
CA LYS A 499 -45.47 9.54 -42.93
C LYS A 499 -46.81 10.03 -42.36
N THR A 500 -47.36 11.03 -43.04
CA THR A 500 -48.77 11.49 -43.25
C THR A 500 -49.90 10.68 -42.60
N LYS A 501 -51.08 11.17 -42.18
CA LYS A 501 -51.92 12.40 -42.18
C LYS A 501 -53.10 11.96 -41.26
N ARG A 502 -53.86 12.73 -40.47
CA ARG A 502 -54.64 13.96 -40.69
C ARG A 502 -55.33 14.31 -39.36
N LEU A 503 -55.70 15.58 -39.23
CA LEU A 503 -56.31 16.25 -38.08
C LEU A 503 -57.51 15.52 -37.44
N CYS A 504 -57.59 15.58 -36.12
CA CYS A 504 -58.83 16.00 -35.46
C CYS A 504 -58.54 16.69 -34.10
N LYS A 505 -59.33 17.73 -33.85
CA LYS A 505 -59.17 18.78 -32.85
C LYS A 505 -59.45 18.30 -31.42
N GLN A 506 -58.78 18.94 -30.46
CA GLN A 506 -59.20 19.02 -29.05
C GLN A 506 -60.66 19.50 -28.92
N PRO A 507 -61.32 19.16 -27.80
CA PRO A 507 -62.20 20.12 -27.17
C PRO A 507 -61.85 20.39 -25.71
N ARG A 508 -62.12 21.66 -25.36
CA ARG A 508 -62.13 22.29 -24.05
C ARG A 508 -63.30 21.78 -23.19
N GLU A 509 -63.14 21.91 -21.88
CA GLU A 509 -64.24 21.90 -20.90
C GLU A 509 -65.30 23.00 -21.19
N PRO A 510 -66.54 22.83 -20.71
CA PRO A 510 -67.47 23.93 -20.52
C PRO A 510 -67.69 24.27 -19.03
N LEU A 511 -67.80 25.58 -18.76
CA LEU A 511 -68.40 26.15 -17.56
C LEU A 511 -69.94 26.02 -17.59
N GLY A 512 -70.57 25.97 -16.42
CA GLY A 512 -71.77 26.78 -16.16
C GLY A 512 -72.99 26.12 -15.53
N ASP A 513 -73.08 26.28 -14.21
CA ASP A 513 -74.21 26.88 -13.47
C ASP A 513 -75.43 26.05 -13.00
N ARG A 514 -75.81 26.32 -11.73
CA ARG A 514 -77.06 26.01 -10.99
C ARG A 514 -77.35 24.53 -10.65
N ARG A 515 -77.89 24.16 -9.47
CA ARG A 515 -78.53 24.87 -8.35
C ARG A 515 -78.63 23.94 -7.12
N ASP A 516 -78.61 24.56 -5.93
CA ASP A 516 -79.42 24.31 -4.71
C ASP A 516 -79.46 22.96 -3.94
N GLU A 517 -79.52 23.15 -2.60
CA GLU A 517 -79.95 22.26 -1.50
C GLU A 517 -78.94 21.20 -1.01
N GLY A 518 -78.61 21.04 0.27
CA GLY A 518 -79.02 21.65 1.54
C GLY A 518 -78.42 20.79 2.69
N TRP A 519 -78.05 21.43 3.82
CA TRP A 519 -78.38 21.03 5.22
C TRP A 519 -78.23 19.52 5.62
N ILE A 520 -77.53 19.02 6.64
CA ILE A 520 -77.32 19.41 8.05
C ILE A 520 -76.35 18.41 8.75
N HIS A 521 -75.68 18.91 9.80
CA HIS A 521 -75.11 18.26 11.00
C HIS A 521 -75.26 16.75 11.26
N GLY A 522 -74.28 16.23 12.00
CA GLY A 522 -74.58 15.88 13.39
C GLY A 522 -74.16 14.50 13.87
N ARG A 523 -73.30 14.51 14.89
CA ARG A 523 -72.84 13.37 15.70
C ARG A 523 -73.99 12.64 16.41
N VAL A 524 -73.73 11.42 16.88
CA VAL A 524 -73.99 10.83 18.24
C VAL A 524 -73.92 9.30 18.09
N PHE A 525 -72.91 8.64 18.65
CA PHE A 525 -72.83 7.99 19.98
C PHE A 525 -73.77 6.79 20.23
N SER A 526 -73.12 5.68 20.60
CA SER A 526 -73.56 4.58 21.49
C SER A 526 -74.54 3.49 21.01
N ALA A 527 -73.93 2.32 20.77
CA ALA A 527 -74.16 1.02 21.40
C ALA A 527 -75.58 0.47 21.68
N ALA A 528 -75.81 -0.76 21.18
CA ALA A 528 -76.38 -1.96 21.85
C ALA A 528 -77.20 -2.77 20.81
N ILE A 529 -76.70 -3.91 20.31
CA ILE A 529 -76.82 -5.30 20.84
C ILE A 529 -78.13 -6.03 20.43
N HIS A 530 -77.90 -7.22 19.86
CA HIS A 530 -78.79 -8.36 19.54
C HIS A 530 -79.88 -8.16 18.46
N GLY A 531 -80.02 -9.01 17.45
CA GLY A 531 -79.35 -10.25 17.07
C GLY A 531 -80.13 -10.94 15.93
N LEU A 532 -79.41 -11.63 15.03
CA LEU A 532 -79.76 -12.91 14.38
C LEU A 532 -79.02 -13.08 13.03
N ARG A 533 -77.97 -13.92 13.07
CA ARG A 533 -77.73 -15.08 12.19
C ARG A 533 -77.48 -14.85 10.68
N ARG A 534 -76.22 -14.96 10.25
CA ARG A 534 -75.71 -16.08 9.40
C ARG A 534 -74.19 -16.02 9.17
N ASP A 535 -73.57 -17.15 9.52
CA ASP A 535 -72.44 -17.82 8.86
C ASP A 535 -71.02 -17.18 8.92
N GLY A 536 -70.38 -17.39 10.08
CA GLY A 536 -69.12 -18.14 10.22
C GLY A 536 -67.87 -17.66 9.48
N ALA A 537 -67.09 -16.78 10.13
CA ALA A 537 -65.67 -16.59 9.85
C ALA A 537 -64.82 -17.15 11.02
N ALA A 538 -63.82 -17.97 10.69
CA ALA A 538 -62.71 -18.33 11.55
C ALA A 538 -61.41 -17.95 10.83
N SER A 539 -60.51 -17.25 11.52
CA SER A 539 -59.16 -16.95 11.05
C SER A 539 -58.31 -18.23 10.99
N PRO A 540 -57.30 -18.33 10.10
CA PRO A 540 -55.94 -18.15 10.64
C PRO A 540 -54.89 -17.56 9.66
N ALA A 541 -53.83 -17.00 10.26
CA ALA A 541 -52.43 -17.03 9.85
C ALA A 541 -52.07 -16.91 8.35
N ALA A 542 -51.62 -15.72 7.93
CA ALA A 542 -50.87 -15.55 6.69
C ALA A 542 -49.39 -15.90 6.92
N ALA A 543 -49.01 -17.12 6.53
CA ALA A 543 -47.63 -17.57 6.46
C ALA A 543 -46.81 -16.71 5.48
N SER A 544 -45.63 -16.25 5.91
CA SER A 544 -44.63 -15.68 5.02
C SER A 544 -44.07 -16.79 4.12
N THR A 545 -44.52 -16.85 2.88
CA THR A 545 -43.98 -17.76 1.87
C THR A 545 -42.58 -17.32 1.47
N VAL A 546 -41.57 -18.07 1.92
CA VAL A 546 -40.22 -18.08 1.34
C VAL A 546 -40.34 -18.50 -0.14
N PRO A 547 -39.74 -17.77 -1.10
CA PRO A 547 -39.77 -18.21 -2.49
C PRO A 547 -38.87 -19.45 -2.67
N PRO A 548 -39.23 -20.41 -3.54
CA PRO A 548 -38.41 -21.59 -3.78
C PRO A 548 -37.09 -21.22 -4.47
N PRO A 549 -36.03 -22.05 -4.35
CA PRO A 549 -34.75 -21.76 -4.99
C PRO A 549 -34.93 -21.70 -6.50
N GLY A 550 -34.61 -20.53 -7.06
CA GLY A 550 -34.71 -20.23 -8.48
C GLY A 550 -33.92 -21.23 -9.32
N ARG A 551 -34.63 -21.93 -10.20
CA ARG A 551 -34.06 -22.68 -11.31
C ARG A 551 -33.21 -21.71 -12.14
N ASN A 552 -31.91 -21.99 -12.29
CA ASN A 552 -30.98 -21.19 -13.10
C ASN A 552 -31.48 -21.07 -14.56
N LEU A 553 -32.19 -19.99 -14.85
CA LEU A 553 -32.49 -19.58 -16.22
C LEU A 553 -31.19 -19.09 -16.88
N PRO A 554 -30.93 -19.45 -18.14
CA PRO A 554 -29.79 -18.90 -18.86
C PRO A 554 -29.91 -17.37 -18.90
N PRO A 555 -28.80 -16.62 -18.68
CA PRO A 555 -28.83 -15.16 -18.60
C PRO A 555 -29.40 -14.59 -19.91
N SER A 556 -30.23 -13.56 -19.78
CA SER A 556 -30.82 -12.90 -20.95
C SER A 556 -29.71 -12.33 -21.85
N MET A 557 -29.96 -12.23 -23.15
CA MET A 557 -28.99 -11.66 -24.10
C MET A 557 -28.55 -10.23 -23.71
N GLU A 558 -29.38 -9.52 -22.97
CA GLU A 558 -29.07 -8.20 -22.42
C GLU A 558 -28.10 -8.27 -21.23
N GLN A 559 -28.27 -9.24 -20.32
CA GLN A 559 -27.31 -9.51 -19.23
C GLN A 559 -25.96 -10.00 -19.77
N VAL A 560 -25.98 -10.84 -20.81
CA VAL A 560 -24.77 -11.30 -21.51
C VAL A 560 -24.05 -10.12 -22.18
N ARG A 561 -24.78 -9.22 -22.85
CA ARG A 561 -24.20 -8.00 -23.44
C ARG A 561 -23.63 -7.07 -22.37
N ALA A 562 -24.35 -6.85 -21.26
CA ALA A 562 -23.86 -6.04 -20.14
C ALA A 562 -22.57 -6.62 -19.53
N PHE A 563 -22.47 -7.95 -19.43
CA PHE A 563 -21.26 -8.65 -18.99
C PHE A 563 -20.08 -8.42 -19.94
N TYR A 564 -20.30 -8.56 -21.26
CA TYR A 564 -19.25 -8.32 -22.25
C TYR A 564 -18.86 -6.85 -22.36
N ASP A 565 -19.79 -5.92 -22.21
CA ASP A 565 -19.49 -4.48 -22.17
C ASP A 565 -18.66 -4.12 -20.95
N ARG A 566 -19.00 -4.65 -19.76
CA ARG A 566 -18.20 -4.46 -18.55
C ARG A 566 -16.79 -5.04 -18.72
N LYS A 567 -16.67 -6.22 -19.35
CA LYS A 567 -15.39 -6.86 -19.66
C LYS A 567 -14.57 -6.05 -20.68
N ASN A 568 -15.19 -5.56 -21.75
CA ASN A 568 -14.54 -4.76 -22.77
C ASN A 568 -14.07 -3.40 -22.23
N LYS A 569 -14.87 -2.75 -21.37
CA LYS A 569 -14.49 -1.53 -20.63
C LYS A 569 -13.28 -1.79 -19.74
N THR A 570 -13.33 -2.87 -18.97
CA THR A 570 -12.23 -3.29 -18.10
C THR A 570 -10.94 -3.54 -18.88
N VAL A 571 -11.03 -4.26 -20.01
CA VAL A 571 -9.89 -4.51 -20.90
C VAL A 571 -9.34 -3.21 -21.50
N LEU A 572 -10.21 -2.29 -21.94
CA LEU A 572 -9.80 -0.99 -22.45
C LEU A 572 -9.01 -0.18 -21.41
N TYR A 573 -9.51 -0.12 -20.16
CA TYR A 573 -8.82 0.58 -19.07
C TYR A 573 -7.45 -0.02 -18.75
N TYR A 574 -7.33 -1.35 -18.69
CA TYR A 574 -6.02 -1.99 -18.51
C TYR A 574 -5.07 -1.72 -19.67
N THR A 575 -5.58 -1.71 -20.90
CA THR A 575 -4.76 -1.46 -22.08
C THR A 575 -4.24 -0.02 -22.08
N MET A 576 -5.08 0.94 -21.70
CA MET A 576 -4.71 2.36 -21.66
C MET A 576 -3.74 2.67 -20.50
N SER A 577 -3.95 2.06 -19.33
CA SER A 577 -3.04 2.14 -18.18
C SER A 577 -1.66 1.55 -18.52
N LEU A 578 -1.59 0.42 -19.22
CA LEU A 578 -0.33 -0.18 -19.64
C LEU A 578 0.44 0.73 -20.62
N ILE A 579 -0.27 1.37 -21.56
CA ILE A 579 0.34 2.30 -22.51
C ILE A 579 0.94 3.50 -21.76
N LEU A 580 0.16 4.14 -20.90
CA LEU A 580 0.62 5.31 -20.13
C LEU A 580 1.76 4.95 -19.17
N GLY A 581 1.67 3.82 -18.48
CA GLY A 581 2.71 3.33 -17.59
C GLY A 581 4.02 3.04 -18.33
N THR A 582 3.94 2.45 -19.53
CA THR A 582 5.14 2.16 -20.35
C THR A 582 5.80 3.45 -20.84
N VAL A 583 5.00 4.46 -21.23
CA VAL A 583 5.52 5.77 -21.65
C VAL A 583 6.17 6.50 -20.47
N ALA A 584 5.52 6.53 -19.31
CA ALA A 584 6.06 7.14 -18.10
C ALA A 584 7.35 6.46 -17.63
N PHE A 585 7.40 5.13 -17.62
CA PHE A 585 8.59 4.37 -17.26
C PHE A 585 9.73 4.60 -18.26
N SER A 586 9.45 4.62 -19.57
CA SER A 586 10.45 4.90 -20.59
C SER A 586 11.05 6.29 -20.40
N TYR A 587 10.22 7.30 -20.14
CA TYR A 587 10.66 8.67 -19.89
C TYR A 587 11.46 8.81 -18.58
N GLY A 588 11.02 8.14 -17.50
CA GLY A 588 11.69 8.18 -16.19
C GLY A 588 12.96 7.32 -16.08
N SER A 589 13.13 6.33 -16.96
CA SER A 589 14.28 5.43 -16.92
C SER A 589 15.62 6.14 -17.21
N VAL A 590 15.61 7.17 -18.04
CA VAL A 590 16.81 7.93 -18.41
C VAL A 590 17.39 8.75 -17.25
N PRO A 591 16.61 9.60 -16.55
CA PRO A 591 17.11 10.30 -15.37
C PRO A 591 17.45 9.35 -14.22
N MET A 592 16.70 8.25 -14.03
CA MET A 592 17.00 7.24 -13.02
C MET A 592 18.34 6.52 -13.30
N TYR A 593 18.60 6.14 -14.55
CA TYR A 593 19.88 5.55 -14.95
C TYR A 593 21.05 6.52 -14.73
N LYS A 594 20.88 7.80 -15.07
CA LYS A 594 21.88 8.84 -14.81
C LYS A 594 22.17 9.01 -13.32
N MET A 595 21.14 9.05 -12.48
CA MET A 595 21.28 9.17 -11.03
C MET A 595 22.06 7.98 -10.46
N ILE A 596 21.70 6.75 -10.83
CA ILE A 596 22.36 5.53 -10.34
C ILE A 596 23.81 5.47 -10.81
N CYS A 597 24.10 5.76 -12.08
CA CYS A 597 25.48 5.73 -12.59
C CYS A 597 26.37 6.80 -11.92
N GLN A 598 25.80 7.96 -11.59
CA GLN A 598 26.52 9.05 -10.92
C GLN A 598 26.79 8.77 -9.44
N THR A 599 25.92 8.03 -8.75
CA THR A 599 26.09 7.70 -7.33
C THR A 599 26.92 6.45 -7.08
N THR A 600 26.88 5.47 -8.01
CA THR A 600 27.52 4.16 -7.81
C THR A 600 28.85 4.00 -8.57
N GLY A 601 29.18 4.93 -9.47
CA GLY A 601 30.39 4.88 -10.28
C GLY A 601 30.44 3.72 -11.29
N TRP A 602 29.28 3.14 -11.62
CA TRP A 602 29.17 1.97 -12.48
C TRP A 602 29.70 2.25 -13.90
N GLY A 603 30.65 1.44 -14.38
CA GLY A 603 31.28 1.60 -15.70
C GLY A 603 32.54 2.46 -15.75
N GLY A 604 33.19 2.75 -14.60
CA GLY A 604 34.47 3.46 -14.55
C GLY A 604 34.38 4.99 -14.58
N GLN A 605 33.17 5.53 -14.35
CA GLN A 605 32.92 6.95 -14.11
C GLN A 605 33.02 7.22 -12.60
N PRO A 606 33.86 8.15 -12.11
CA PRO A 606 33.95 8.43 -10.68
C PRO A 606 32.79 9.29 -10.19
N VAL A 607 32.53 9.22 -8.89
CA VAL A 607 31.48 9.98 -8.19
C VAL A 607 31.88 11.46 -8.14
N ARG A 608 30.94 12.38 -8.42
CA ARG A 608 31.22 13.82 -8.29
C ARG A 608 31.35 14.18 -6.82
N ALA A 609 32.52 14.71 -6.42
CA ALA A 609 32.76 15.26 -5.08
C ALA A 609 32.20 16.68 -4.86
N HIS A 610 31.29 17.18 -5.72
CA HIS A 610 30.69 18.51 -5.56
C HIS A 610 29.17 18.40 -5.59
N GLY A 611 28.54 18.51 -4.42
CA GLY A 611 27.08 18.64 -4.29
C GLY A 611 26.43 17.95 -3.08
N GLY A 612 27.17 17.64 -2.00
CA GLY A 612 26.61 17.16 -0.73
C GLY A 612 26.91 18.14 0.40
N SER A 613 25.92 18.41 1.25
CA SER A 613 25.95 19.38 2.35
C SER A 613 26.83 18.96 3.53
N TYR A 614 28.14 18.80 3.33
CA TYR A 614 29.13 18.57 4.38
C TYR A 614 30.51 19.07 3.92
N ASP A 615 30.74 20.39 4.05
CA ASP A 615 32.05 21.01 3.76
C ASP A 615 33.12 20.72 4.83
N ASP A 616 32.74 20.18 6.00
CA ASP A 616 33.66 19.93 7.13
C ASP A 616 34.55 18.68 6.97
N ASP A 617 34.28 17.80 6.00
CA ASP A 617 34.89 16.44 5.95
C ASP A 617 35.91 16.23 4.79
N LEU A 618 36.17 17.25 3.97
CA LEU A 618 37.15 17.15 2.87
C LEU A 618 38.59 17.31 3.37
N ALA A 619 38.82 18.16 4.37
CA ALA A 619 40.15 18.42 4.92
C ALA A 619 40.75 17.21 5.66
N SER A 620 39.91 16.37 6.26
CA SER A 620 40.32 15.12 6.92
C SER A 620 40.78 14.06 5.91
N ARG A 621 40.19 14.04 4.69
CA ARG A 621 40.50 13.08 3.62
C ARG A 621 41.75 13.41 2.80
N LEU A 622 42.22 14.66 2.83
CA LEU A 622 43.41 15.14 2.10
C LEU A 622 44.72 15.00 2.92
N GLN A 623 44.76 14.09 3.90
CA GLN A 623 45.94 13.78 4.69
C GLN A 623 46.65 12.53 4.15
N PRO A 624 47.93 12.62 3.74
CA PRO A 624 48.67 11.46 3.23
C PRO A 624 48.80 10.35 4.26
N VAL A 625 48.36 9.14 3.92
CA VAL A 625 48.54 7.95 4.77
C VAL A 625 49.95 7.39 4.58
N THR A 626 50.89 7.81 5.42
CA THR A 626 52.32 7.47 5.30
C THR A 626 52.65 5.99 5.53
N SER A 627 51.73 5.23 6.16
CA SER A 627 51.87 3.77 6.37
C SER A 627 51.48 2.94 5.15
N ALA A 628 50.84 3.54 4.13
CA ALA A 628 50.38 2.85 2.93
C ALA A 628 51.44 2.81 1.82
N LYS A 629 51.30 1.85 0.89
CA LYS A 629 52.13 1.79 -0.32
C LYS A 629 51.69 2.88 -1.31
N ARG A 630 52.66 3.50 -2.01
CA ARG A 630 52.36 4.43 -3.12
C ARG A 630 51.72 3.67 -4.29
N ILE A 631 50.61 4.21 -4.80
CA ILE A 631 49.90 3.71 -5.97
C ILE A 631 50.41 4.45 -7.20
N ARG A 632 50.70 3.72 -8.28
CA ARG A 632 51.12 4.31 -9.55
C ARG A 632 49.90 4.76 -10.35
N VAL A 633 49.79 6.05 -10.64
CA VAL A 633 48.76 6.61 -11.52
C VAL A 633 49.37 6.86 -12.90
N THR A 634 48.95 6.11 -13.91
CA THR A 634 49.40 6.25 -15.30
C THR A 634 48.42 7.08 -16.11
N PHE A 635 48.92 7.95 -16.99
CA PHE A 635 48.10 8.87 -17.79
C PHE A 635 48.08 8.45 -19.25
N HIS A 636 46.88 8.37 -19.82
CA HIS A 636 46.68 8.05 -21.23
C HIS A 636 45.81 9.11 -21.90
N ALA A 637 46.18 9.47 -23.13
CA ALA A 637 45.51 10.48 -23.93
C ALA A 637 45.16 9.92 -25.30
N SER A 638 43.95 10.19 -25.76
CA SER A 638 43.51 9.93 -27.13
C SER A 638 42.64 11.07 -27.67
N VAL A 639 42.53 11.16 -28.98
CA VAL A 639 41.68 12.11 -29.70
C VAL A 639 40.82 11.35 -30.69
N SER A 640 39.60 11.81 -30.97
CA SER A 640 38.78 11.28 -32.06
C SER A 640 39.38 11.63 -33.42
N ASP A 641 39.28 10.76 -34.42
CA ASP A 641 39.80 10.99 -35.77
C ASP A 641 39.24 12.26 -36.47
N GLU A 642 38.08 12.75 -36.04
CA GLU A 642 37.45 13.98 -36.54
C GLU A 642 38.04 15.27 -35.95
N LEU A 643 38.92 15.17 -34.96
CA LEU A 643 39.53 16.28 -34.23
C LEU A 643 41.04 16.31 -34.55
N PRO A 644 41.54 17.26 -35.37
CA PRO A 644 42.95 17.35 -35.77
C PRO A 644 43.81 17.93 -34.64
N TRP A 645 43.69 17.40 -33.44
CA TRP A 645 44.46 17.80 -32.26
C TRP A 645 45.53 16.77 -31.97
N LYS A 646 46.69 17.22 -31.51
CA LYS A 646 47.65 16.37 -30.82
C LYS A 646 47.47 16.55 -29.33
N PHE A 647 47.09 15.49 -28.64
CA PHE A 647 46.85 15.51 -27.19
C PHE A 647 47.69 14.42 -26.53
N VAL A 648 48.60 14.82 -25.63
CA VAL A 648 49.55 13.91 -24.99
C VAL A 648 49.73 14.28 -23.51
N PRO A 649 49.90 13.29 -22.61
CA PRO A 649 50.28 13.58 -21.23
C PRO A 649 51.75 14.04 -21.17
N GLN A 650 52.06 15.06 -20.38
CA GLN A 650 53.45 15.49 -20.17
C GLN A 650 54.22 14.49 -19.31
N GLN A 651 53.61 14.04 -18.21
CA GLN A 651 54.11 12.94 -17.37
C GLN A 651 53.35 11.64 -17.67
N ARG A 652 54.10 10.54 -17.88
CA ARG A 652 53.51 9.22 -18.18
C ARG A 652 52.86 8.58 -16.96
N ASP A 653 53.45 8.77 -15.78
CA ASP A 653 52.91 8.29 -14.51
C ASP A 653 53.42 9.10 -13.32
N VAL A 654 52.66 9.08 -12.23
CA VAL A 654 53.00 9.67 -10.92
C VAL A 654 52.67 8.65 -9.83
N ARG A 655 53.49 8.56 -8.77
CA ARG A 655 53.25 7.66 -7.63
C ARG A 655 52.79 8.44 -6.41
N VAL A 656 51.56 8.21 -5.96
CA VAL A 656 50.93 8.95 -4.84
C VAL A 656 50.52 8.03 -3.71
N LEU A 657 50.57 8.53 -2.47
CA LEU A 657 49.93 7.90 -1.32
C LEU A 657 48.42 8.15 -1.34
N PRO A 658 47.58 7.25 -0.80
CA PRO A 658 46.19 7.58 -0.48
C PRO A 658 46.13 8.82 0.42
N GLY A 659 45.26 9.77 0.07
CA GLY A 659 45.14 11.09 0.70
C GLY A 659 46.18 12.13 0.23
N GLU A 660 47.23 11.75 -0.50
CA GLU A 660 48.19 12.70 -1.11
C GLU A 660 47.58 13.29 -2.39
N THR A 661 47.64 14.62 -2.50
CA THR A 661 47.22 15.33 -3.70
C THR A 661 48.34 15.35 -4.74
N ALA A 662 47.98 15.23 -6.02
CA ALA A 662 48.92 15.31 -7.12
C ALA A 662 48.36 16.12 -8.29
N LEU A 663 49.28 16.77 -8.99
CA LEU A 663 49.03 17.57 -10.18
C LEU A 663 49.71 16.91 -11.38
N ALA A 664 48.97 16.77 -12.47
CA ALA A 664 49.46 16.21 -13.73
C ALA A 664 49.02 17.09 -14.91
N PHE A 665 49.91 17.34 -15.86
CA PHE A 665 49.64 18.15 -17.05
C PHE A 665 49.44 17.33 -18.32
N TYR A 666 48.53 17.77 -19.17
CA TYR A 666 48.40 17.30 -20.55
C TYR A 666 48.58 18.46 -21.51
N THR A 667 49.24 18.23 -22.63
CA THR A 667 49.39 19.23 -23.69
C THR A 667 48.43 18.92 -24.83
N ALA A 668 47.61 19.89 -25.23
CA ALA A 668 46.82 19.84 -26.45
C ALA A 668 47.28 20.90 -27.45
N GLU A 669 47.50 20.49 -28.69
CA GLU A 669 47.88 21.34 -29.82
C GLU A 669 46.83 21.19 -30.93
N ASN A 670 46.21 22.29 -31.35
CA ASN A 670 45.32 22.29 -32.50
C ASN A 670 46.11 22.39 -33.81
N ARG A 671 46.19 21.29 -34.56
CA ARG A 671 46.90 21.23 -35.86
C ARG A 671 46.00 21.56 -37.05
N GLY A 672 44.76 21.98 -36.80
CA GLY A 672 43.84 22.45 -37.82
C GLY A 672 44.11 23.90 -38.25
N ASP A 673 43.49 24.27 -39.35
CA ASP A 673 43.52 25.61 -39.97
C ASP A 673 42.42 26.56 -39.42
N ARG A 674 41.62 26.09 -38.45
CA ARG A 674 40.49 26.81 -37.86
C ARG A 674 40.40 26.55 -36.37
N ASP A 675 39.71 27.44 -35.68
CA ASP A 675 39.36 27.28 -34.27
C ASP A 675 38.41 26.09 -34.11
N ILE A 676 38.71 25.22 -33.15
CA ILE A 676 37.88 24.04 -32.87
C ILE A 676 37.58 24.00 -31.38
N ILE A 677 36.35 23.62 -31.04
CA ILE A 677 35.94 23.36 -29.66
C ILE A 677 35.96 21.85 -29.43
N GLY A 678 36.75 21.43 -28.45
CA GLY A 678 36.86 20.05 -28.00
C GLY A 678 36.21 19.86 -26.62
N VAL A 679 35.63 18.70 -26.39
CA VAL A 679 35.18 18.26 -25.06
C VAL A 679 35.85 16.95 -24.71
N ALA A 680 36.44 16.88 -23.52
CA ALA A 680 37.09 15.67 -23.03
C ALA A 680 36.14 14.83 -22.17
N THR A 681 36.11 13.52 -22.44
CA THR A 681 35.60 12.52 -21.48
C THR A 681 36.77 11.72 -20.92
N TYR A 682 36.53 11.06 -19.79
CA TYR A 682 37.57 10.26 -19.16
C TYR A 682 37.00 8.98 -18.55
N SER A 683 37.90 8.05 -18.24
CA SER A 683 37.60 6.82 -17.51
C SER A 683 38.78 6.41 -16.62
N VAL A 684 38.48 5.72 -15.54
CA VAL A 684 39.47 5.15 -14.61
C VAL A 684 39.49 3.64 -14.74
N THR A 685 40.68 3.06 -14.87
CA THR A 685 40.88 1.60 -14.98
C THR A 685 41.91 1.13 -13.95
N PRO A 686 41.69 0.04 -13.20
CA PRO A 686 40.48 -0.80 -13.18
C PRO A 686 39.22 -0.07 -12.69
N ALA A 687 38.03 -0.54 -13.10
CA ALA A 687 36.77 0.15 -12.83
C ALA A 687 36.45 0.26 -11.32
N GLN A 688 36.90 -0.71 -10.51
CA GLN A 688 36.74 -0.69 -9.06
C GLN A 688 37.46 0.47 -8.35
N CYS A 689 38.41 1.13 -9.03
CA CYS A 689 39.13 2.28 -8.48
C CYS A 689 38.38 3.61 -8.70
N ALA A 690 37.39 3.62 -9.59
CA ALA A 690 36.66 4.85 -9.94
C ALA A 690 35.99 5.55 -8.74
N PRO A 691 35.38 4.84 -7.77
CA PRO A 691 34.79 5.49 -6.59
C PRO A 691 35.82 6.21 -5.71
N TYR A 692 37.08 5.78 -5.74
CA TYR A 692 38.17 6.29 -4.90
C TYR A 692 39.05 7.31 -5.61
N PHE A 693 38.82 7.57 -6.90
CA PHE A 693 39.61 8.53 -7.68
C PHE A 693 38.89 9.87 -7.72
N SER A 694 39.34 10.81 -6.91
CA SER A 694 38.71 12.13 -6.75
C SER A 694 39.50 13.20 -7.48
N LYS A 695 38.84 13.91 -8.41
CA LYS A 695 39.42 15.05 -9.13
C LYS A 695 38.99 16.34 -8.45
N ILE A 696 39.96 17.11 -7.99
CA ILE A 696 39.74 18.42 -7.37
C ILE A 696 39.59 19.49 -8.47
N GLN A 697 40.39 19.42 -9.55
CA GLN A 697 40.29 20.33 -10.68
C GLN A 697 40.57 19.60 -12.00
N CYS A 698 39.69 19.74 -12.99
CA CYS A 698 39.84 19.10 -14.31
C CYS A 698 39.18 19.91 -15.44
N PHE A 699 39.81 19.95 -16.62
CA PHE A 699 39.23 20.42 -17.90
C PHE A 699 38.13 19.49 -18.50
N CYS A 700 37.69 18.48 -17.73
CA CYS A 700 36.73 17.47 -18.14
C CYS A 700 35.33 18.09 -18.25
N PHE A 701 34.58 17.83 -19.33
CA PHE A 701 33.21 18.34 -19.54
C PHE A 701 33.08 19.87 -19.66
N GLU A 702 34.20 20.60 -19.74
CA GLU A 702 34.22 22.00 -20.15
C GLU A 702 34.59 22.11 -21.63
N GLU A 703 34.03 23.11 -22.30
CA GLU A 703 34.29 23.38 -23.70
C GLU A 703 35.67 24.04 -23.83
N GLN A 704 36.64 23.29 -24.35
CA GLN A 704 37.98 23.80 -24.60
C GLN A 704 38.03 24.33 -26.03
N ARG A 705 38.10 25.65 -26.20
CA ARG A 705 38.34 26.26 -27.51
C ARG A 705 39.83 26.45 -27.71
N LEU A 706 40.39 25.82 -28.73
CA LEU A 706 41.77 26.07 -29.18
C LEU A 706 41.72 26.73 -30.56
N ASN A 707 42.42 27.85 -30.69
CA ASN A 707 42.60 28.54 -31.97
C ASN A 707 43.49 27.71 -32.90
N ALA A 708 43.46 28.01 -34.20
CA ALA A 708 44.33 27.33 -35.17
C ALA A 708 45.82 27.48 -34.79
N GLY A 709 46.55 26.36 -34.67
CA GLY A 709 47.96 26.34 -34.30
C GLY A 709 48.27 26.57 -32.80
N GLU A 710 47.25 26.78 -31.96
CA GLU A 710 47.43 27.04 -30.53
C GLU A 710 47.81 25.76 -29.76
N THR A 711 48.75 25.89 -28.82
CA THR A 711 49.15 24.83 -27.89
C THR A 711 48.87 25.27 -26.46
N VAL A 712 48.15 24.46 -25.69
CA VAL A 712 47.76 24.74 -24.31
C VAL A 712 48.08 23.55 -23.41
N ASP A 713 48.62 23.86 -22.23
CA ASP A 713 48.82 22.89 -21.15
C ASP A 713 47.63 22.91 -20.19
N MET A 714 47.05 21.74 -19.98
CA MET A 714 45.84 21.52 -19.21
C MET A 714 46.14 20.73 -17.93
N PRO A 715 46.02 21.35 -16.74
CA PRO A 715 46.26 20.69 -15.47
C PRO A 715 45.11 19.76 -15.07
N VAL A 716 45.45 18.66 -14.38
CA VAL A 716 44.54 17.76 -13.67
C VAL A 716 45.03 17.61 -12.24
N PHE A 717 44.24 18.12 -11.30
CA PHE A 717 44.52 18.03 -9.87
C PHE A 717 43.61 16.96 -9.23
N PHE A 718 44.20 15.97 -8.56
CA PHE A 718 43.48 14.81 -8.05
C PHE A 718 44.11 14.23 -6.78
N TYR A 719 43.37 13.36 -6.09
CA TYR A 719 43.87 12.51 -5.01
C TYR A 719 43.17 11.14 -5.05
N LEU A 720 43.74 10.16 -4.33
CA LEU A 720 43.11 8.86 -4.11
C LEU A 720 42.54 8.81 -2.69
N ASP A 721 41.25 8.50 -2.53
CA ASP A 721 40.60 8.49 -1.22
C ASP A 721 41.19 7.39 -0.30
N PRO A 722 41.61 7.70 0.95
CA PRO A 722 42.11 6.72 1.92
C PRO A 722 41.21 5.50 2.15
N ASP A 723 39.90 5.62 1.96
CA ASP A 723 38.92 4.53 2.14
C ASP A 723 39.23 3.33 1.24
N LEU A 724 39.97 3.52 0.14
CA LEU A 724 40.43 2.43 -0.73
C LEU A 724 41.25 1.37 0.01
N LEU A 725 41.90 1.72 1.13
CA LEU A 725 42.68 0.79 1.95
C LEU A 725 41.80 -0.18 2.74
N THR A 726 40.56 0.21 3.03
CA THR A 726 39.61 -0.58 3.82
C THR A 726 38.77 -1.54 2.96
N ASP A 727 38.66 -1.27 1.65
CA ASP A 727 37.89 -2.11 0.73
C ASP A 727 38.67 -3.38 0.34
N LEU A 728 38.06 -4.55 0.59
CA LEU A 728 38.60 -5.84 0.16
C LEU A 728 38.79 -5.92 -1.36
N ASN A 729 37.98 -5.23 -2.17
CA ASN A 729 38.06 -5.26 -3.64
C ASN A 729 39.25 -4.48 -4.20
N MET A 730 39.91 -3.67 -3.37
CA MET A 730 41.10 -2.90 -3.74
C MET A 730 42.41 -3.62 -3.42
N ARG A 731 42.36 -4.83 -2.83
CA ARG A 731 43.56 -5.63 -2.55
C ARG A 731 44.31 -6.01 -3.83
N GLY A 732 45.60 -5.68 -3.87
CA GLY A 732 46.49 -6.00 -5.00
C GLY A 732 46.45 -5.01 -6.16
N VAL A 733 45.66 -3.92 -6.06
CA VAL A 733 45.68 -2.85 -7.04
C VAL A 733 46.85 -1.90 -6.75
N GLU A 734 47.91 -2.00 -7.57
CA GLU A 734 49.09 -1.13 -7.44
C GLU A 734 49.16 -0.05 -8.52
N THR A 735 48.35 -0.16 -9.58
CA THR A 735 48.35 0.77 -10.71
C THR A 735 46.93 1.18 -11.08
N VAL A 736 46.73 2.49 -11.27
CA VAL A 736 45.49 3.12 -11.72
C VAL A 736 45.77 3.87 -13.00
N THR A 737 44.99 3.63 -14.05
CA THR A 737 45.12 4.32 -15.33
C THR A 737 43.99 5.31 -15.51
N LEU A 738 44.37 6.57 -15.75
CA LEU A 738 43.46 7.66 -16.07
C LEU A 738 43.51 7.91 -17.57
N ASN A 739 42.42 7.54 -18.26
CA ASN A 739 42.29 7.71 -19.70
C ASN A 739 41.48 8.96 -20.00
N TYR A 740 42.00 9.84 -20.85
CA TYR A 740 41.27 10.97 -21.43
C TYR A 740 41.11 10.81 -22.93
N THR A 741 39.92 11.12 -23.42
CA THR A 741 39.61 11.15 -24.86
C THR A 741 38.91 12.44 -25.23
N PHE A 742 39.48 13.20 -26.17
CA PHE A 742 38.86 14.41 -26.71
C PHE A 742 37.99 14.11 -27.93
N PHE A 743 36.82 14.77 -27.96
CA PHE A 743 35.88 14.74 -29.07
C PHE A 743 35.59 16.15 -29.57
N LYS A 744 35.35 16.30 -30.87
CA LYS A 744 34.86 17.57 -31.43
C LYS A 744 33.44 17.86 -30.92
N ALA A 745 33.22 19.04 -30.34
CA ALA A 745 31.88 19.49 -29.94
C ALA A 745 31.02 19.72 -31.20
N ARG A 746 29.81 19.15 -31.22
CA ARG A 746 28.81 19.39 -32.28
C ARG A 746 27.68 20.23 -31.71
N TYR A 747 27.38 21.36 -32.32
CA TYR A 747 26.21 22.19 -32.01
C TYR A 747 25.15 22.00 -33.08
N ASP A 748 23.88 22.03 -32.69
CA ASP A 748 22.77 22.14 -33.65
C ASP A 748 22.65 23.58 -34.19
N ASN A 749 21.81 23.78 -35.22
CA ASN A 749 21.58 25.09 -35.84
C ASN A 749 20.97 26.14 -34.88
N ASN A 750 20.64 25.75 -33.65
CA ASN A 750 20.08 26.60 -32.59
C ASN A 750 21.09 26.83 -31.45
N GLY A 751 22.36 26.45 -31.62
CA GLY A 751 23.45 26.68 -30.66
C GLY A 751 23.46 25.73 -29.46
N ARG A 752 22.71 24.62 -29.48
CA ARG A 752 22.70 23.63 -28.38
C ARG A 752 23.69 22.50 -28.62
N PHE A 753 24.42 22.12 -27.56
CA PHE A 753 25.38 21.02 -27.56
C PHE A 753 24.71 19.66 -27.84
N LYS A 754 25.28 18.89 -28.77
CA LYS A 754 24.85 17.53 -29.12
C LYS A 754 25.96 16.55 -28.76
N ALA A 755 25.75 15.77 -27.70
CA ALA A 755 26.70 14.76 -27.27
C ALA A 755 26.96 13.72 -28.40
N PRO A 756 28.21 13.24 -28.56
CA PRO A 756 28.53 12.24 -29.58
C PRO A 756 27.79 10.92 -29.31
N ALA A 757 27.19 10.35 -30.35
CA ALA A 757 26.47 9.08 -30.26
C ALA A 757 27.46 7.92 -30.06
N THR A 758 27.29 7.14 -28.98
CA THR A 758 27.98 5.87 -28.81
C THR A 758 27.57 4.90 -29.92
N GLY A 759 28.56 4.29 -30.58
CA GLY A 759 28.42 3.61 -31.85
C GLY A 759 27.38 2.47 -31.95
N ASN A 760 26.95 2.29 -33.20
CA ASN A 760 26.18 1.20 -33.81
C ASN A 760 24.66 1.10 -33.57
N ALA A 761 23.93 1.87 -34.38
CA ALA A 761 22.76 1.35 -35.10
C ALA A 761 22.75 1.92 -36.52
N LEU A 762 23.07 1.08 -37.51
CA LEU A 762 22.93 1.36 -38.94
C LEU A 762 21.50 1.81 -39.26
N SER A 763 21.32 3.08 -39.61
CA SER A 763 20.07 3.60 -40.13
C SER A 763 19.94 3.24 -41.62
N SER A 764 18.91 2.46 -41.95
CA SER A 764 18.48 2.28 -43.35
C SER A 764 17.74 3.54 -43.83
N PRO A 765 17.89 3.94 -45.11
CA PRO A 765 17.31 5.17 -45.63
C PRO A 765 15.79 5.04 -45.80
N SER A 766 15.10 6.13 -45.45
CA SER A 766 13.66 6.31 -45.56
C SER A 766 13.20 6.29 -47.02
N ILE A 767 12.57 5.18 -47.42
CA ILE A 767 11.80 5.08 -48.67
C ILE A 767 10.40 5.65 -48.41
N LEU A 768 10.05 6.67 -49.21
CA LEU A 768 8.72 7.27 -49.31
C LEU A 768 7.70 6.17 -49.71
N VAL A 769 6.81 5.77 -48.80
CA VAL A 769 5.76 4.79 -49.10
C VAL A 769 4.50 5.53 -49.55
N THR A 770 4.23 5.45 -50.84
CA THR A 770 2.93 5.74 -51.45
C THR A 770 1.86 4.85 -50.81
N MET A 771 0.79 5.45 -50.26
CA MET A 771 -0.29 4.70 -49.59
C MET A 771 -0.97 3.70 -50.55
N GLY A 772 -0.78 2.40 -50.28
CA GLY A 772 -1.51 1.33 -50.94
C GLY A 772 -2.94 1.18 -50.38
N LYS A 773 -3.90 0.88 -51.27
CA LYS A 773 -5.33 0.65 -50.97
C LYS A 773 -5.52 -0.28 -49.77
N VAL A 774 -6.12 0.24 -48.70
CA VAL A 774 -6.49 -0.51 -47.49
C VAL A 774 -7.79 -1.28 -47.75
N SER A 775 -7.76 -2.60 -47.52
CA SER A 775 -8.95 -3.45 -47.59
C SER A 775 -9.60 -3.57 -46.22
N ASN A 776 -10.87 -3.16 -46.09
CA ASN A 776 -11.62 -3.23 -44.83
C ASN A 776 -11.92 -4.66 -44.33
N ASN A 777 -11.66 -5.69 -45.15
CA ASN A 777 -11.98 -7.09 -44.84
C ASN A 777 -10.80 -7.90 -44.28
N VAL A 778 -9.61 -7.29 -44.13
CA VAL A 778 -8.41 -7.96 -43.63
C VAL A 778 -7.67 -7.08 -42.63
N SER A 779 -7.15 -7.68 -41.56
CA SER A 779 -6.39 -6.95 -40.56
C SER A 779 -4.98 -6.62 -41.06
N SER A 780 -4.55 -5.37 -40.90
CA SER A 780 -3.16 -4.93 -41.15
C SER A 780 -2.14 -5.52 -40.16
N SER A 781 -2.62 -6.06 -39.03
CA SER A 781 -1.76 -6.70 -38.03
C SER A 781 -1.31 -8.09 -38.51
N ARG A 782 0.01 -8.24 -38.74
CA ARG A 782 0.64 -9.54 -39.06
C ARG A 782 0.27 -10.63 -38.04
N ARG A 783 0.18 -10.28 -36.76
CA ARG A 783 -0.19 -11.20 -35.68
C ARG A 783 -1.63 -11.70 -35.80
N LYS A 784 -2.59 -10.79 -36.04
CA LYS A 784 -4.02 -11.15 -36.20
C LYS A 784 -4.23 -12.01 -37.44
N SER A 785 -3.57 -11.67 -38.56
CA SER A 785 -3.62 -12.46 -39.79
C SER A 785 -3.01 -13.86 -39.62
N ARG A 786 -1.88 -14.00 -38.90
CA ARG A 786 -1.32 -15.32 -38.56
C ARG A 786 -2.25 -16.14 -37.66
N ALA A 787 -2.84 -15.52 -36.64
CA ALA A 787 -3.78 -16.20 -35.74
C ALA A 787 -5.04 -16.68 -36.49
N ALA A 788 -5.61 -15.84 -37.35
CA ALA A 788 -6.75 -16.19 -38.20
C ALA A 788 -6.41 -17.32 -39.19
N HIS A 789 -5.19 -17.30 -39.74
CA HIS A 789 -4.70 -18.37 -40.61
C HIS A 789 -4.63 -19.70 -39.86
N PHE A 790 -3.81 -19.82 -38.80
CA PHE A 790 -3.59 -21.12 -38.14
C PHE A 790 -4.81 -21.66 -37.38
N LYS A 791 -5.75 -20.80 -36.95
CA LYS A 791 -6.99 -21.21 -36.26
C LYS A 791 -8.20 -21.41 -37.19
N ALA A 792 -8.03 -21.33 -38.52
CA ALA A 792 -9.16 -21.46 -39.44
C ALA A 792 -9.84 -22.85 -39.36
N PRO A 793 -11.18 -22.95 -39.41
CA PRO A 793 -11.88 -24.22 -39.49
C PRO A 793 -11.63 -24.93 -40.84
N SER A 794 -11.83 -26.25 -40.90
CA SER A 794 -11.52 -27.10 -42.07
C SER A 794 -12.11 -26.60 -43.38
N SER A 795 -13.34 -26.05 -43.36
CA SER A 795 -14.00 -25.44 -44.53
C SER A 795 -13.24 -24.24 -45.09
N LYS A 796 -12.72 -23.36 -44.23
CA LYS A 796 -11.86 -22.23 -44.63
C LYS A 796 -10.48 -22.72 -45.07
N ARG A 797 -9.90 -23.72 -44.40
CA ARG A 797 -8.61 -24.31 -44.80
C ARG A 797 -8.65 -24.93 -46.19
N ARG A 798 -9.76 -25.55 -46.58
CA ARG A 798 -9.99 -26.06 -47.94
C ARG A 798 -9.82 -24.95 -48.99
N VAL A 799 -10.36 -23.76 -48.73
CA VAL A 799 -10.25 -22.62 -49.67
C VAL A 799 -8.82 -22.04 -49.68
N ILE A 800 -8.21 -21.91 -48.50
CA ILE A 800 -6.83 -21.38 -48.35
C ILE A 800 -5.81 -22.29 -49.05
N MET A 801 -6.00 -23.60 -49.00
CA MET A 801 -5.14 -24.61 -49.64
C MET A 801 -5.43 -24.75 -51.15
N SER A 802 -5.31 -23.64 -51.88
CA SER A 802 -5.43 -23.58 -53.33
C SER A 802 -4.06 -23.61 -54.02
N ALA A 803 -3.97 -24.29 -55.16
CA ALA A 803 -2.79 -24.26 -56.02
C ALA A 803 -3.11 -23.61 -57.37
N PRO A 804 -2.13 -22.94 -57.99
CA PRO A 804 -2.26 -22.45 -59.37
C PRO A 804 -2.52 -23.60 -60.37
N LEU A 805 -3.35 -23.34 -61.38
CA LEU A 805 -3.53 -24.23 -62.52
C LEU A 805 -2.38 -24.07 -63.53
N SER A 806 -2.10 -25.10 -64.34
CA SER A 806 -1.21 -25.05 -65.50
C SER A 806 -1.73 -24.06 -66.56
N LYS A 807 -0.87 -23.63 -67.50
CA LYS A 807 -1.25 -22.67 -68.54
C LYS A 807 -2.48 -23.16 -69.34
N GLU A 808 -2.44 -24.42 -69.77
CA GLU A 808 -3.52 -25.09 -70.51
C GLU A 808 -4.84 -25.11 -69.72
N LEU A 809 -4.80 -25.48 -68.43
CA LEU A 809 -6.00 -25.52 -67.60
C LEU A 809 -6.55 -24.12 -67.29
N ARG A 810 -5.68 -23.11 -67.17
CA ARG A 810 -6.11 -21.71 -66.97
C ARG A 810 -6.84 -21.17 -68.18
N GLU A 811 -6.36 -21.48 -69.38
CA GLU A 811 -6.99 -21.08 -70.64
C GLU A 811 -8.32 -21.81 -70.82
N LYS A 812 -8.34 -23.13 -70.60
CA LYS A 812 -9.56 -23.96 -70.71
C LYS A 812 -10.70 -23.52 -69.78
N TYR A 813 -10.41 -23.23 -68.51
CA TYR A 813 -11.44 -22.95 -67.51
C TYR A 813 -11.56 -21.47 -67.11
N ASN A 814 -10.67 -20.60 -67.59
CA ASN A 814 -10.57 -19.18 -67.20
C ASN A 814 -10.39 -18.95 -65.67
N VAL A 815 -9.83 -19.92 -64.93
CA VAL A 815 -9.61 -19.85 -63.48
C VAL A 815 -8.11 -19.88 -63.17
N ARG A 816 -7.62 -19.04 -62.26
CA ARG A 816 -6.17 -18.95 -61.94
C ARG A 816 -5.68 -20.06 -61.01
N SER A 817 -6.48 -20.42 -60.02
CA SER A 817 -6.14 -21.37 -58.96
C SER A 817 -7.41 -22.01 -58.39
N ILE A 818 -7.29 -23.23 -57.88
CA ILE A 818 -8.40 -23.97 -57.26
C ILE A 818 -7.91 -24.73 -56.03
N PRO A 819 -8.77 -25.00 -55.03
CA PRO A 819 -8.46 -25.91 -53.93
C PRO A 819 -7.93 -27.26 -54.41
N VAL A 820 -6.77 -27.67 -53.88
CA VAL A 820 -6.15 -28.96 -54.22
C VAL A 820 -6.95 -30.11 -53.60
N ARG A 821 -7.19 -31.17 -54.38
CA ARG A 821 -7.88 -32.39 -53.92
C ARG A 821 -6.97 -33.61 -54.05
N LYS A 822 -7.38 -34.68 -53.36
CA LYS A 822 -6.83 -36.01 -53.61
C LYS A 822 -7.07 -36.38 -55.06
N ASP A 823 -6.10 -37.03 -55.68
CA ASP A 823 -6.05 -37.48 -57.07
C ASP A 823 -5.82 -36.40 -58.14
N ASP A 824 -5.54 -35.15 -57.76
CA ASP A 824 -5.02 -34.16 -58.71
C ASP A 824 -3.58 -34.50 -59.09
N GLU A 825 -3.21 -34.30 -60.35
CA GLU A 825 -1.81 -34.38 -60.78
C GLU A 825 -1.18 -33.00 -60.66
N VAL A 826 -0.03 -32.95 -60.00
CA VAL A 826 0.67 -31.71 -59.68
C VAL A 826 2.15 -31.81 -59.96
N THR A 827 2.73 -30.69 -60.38
CA THR A 827 4.17 -30.50 -60.57
C THR A 827 4.69 -29.51 -59.53
N VAL A 828 5.75 -29.88 -58.80
CA VAL A 828 6.38 -29.01 -57.81
C VAL A 828 7.20 -27.94 -58.53
N VAL A 829 6.85 -26.67 -58.35
CA VAL A 829 7.49 -25.53 -59.01
C VAL A 829 8.46 -24.76 -58.11
N ARG A 830 8.43 -24.98 -56.79
CA ARG A 830 9.24 -24.26 -55.80
C ARG A 830 9.74 -25.18 -54.68
N GLY A 831 10.94 -24.90 -54.16
CA GLY A 831 11.58 -25.65 -53.07
C GLY A 831 12.52 -26.76 -53.54
N SER A 832 13.06 -27.53 -52.61
CA SER A 832 14.11 -28.54 -52.87
C SER A 832 13.69 -29.71 -53.78
N ASN A 833 12.39 -29.88 -54.02
CA ASN A 833 11.83 -30.92 -54.89
C ASN A 833 11.27 -30.35 -56.21
N LYS A 834 11.73 -29.16 -56.62
CA LYS A 834 11.29 -28.53 -57.88
C LYS A 834 11.53 -29.47 -59.08
N GLY A 835 10.55 -29.55 -59.97
CA GLY A 835 10.58 -30.38 -61.18
C GLY A 835 10.01 -31.78 -61.01
N ARG A 836 9.71 -32.23 -59.77
CA ARG A 836 9.07 -33.52 -59.54
C ARG A 836 7.56 -33.43 -59.73
N GLU A 837 7.00 -34.44 -60.40
CA GLU A 837 5.58 -34.57 -60.70
C GLU A 837 4.99 -35.77 -59.98
N GLY A 838 3.71 -35.70 -59.65
CA GLY A 838 3.00 -36.85 -59.09
C GLY A 838 1.56 -36.54 -58.74
N LYS A 839 0.83 -37.60 -58.39
CA LYS A 839 -0.55 -37.52 -57.98
C LYS A 839 -0.66 -37.18 -56.49
N VAL A 840 -1.61 -36.33 -56.12
CA VAL A 840 -1.86 -35.97 -54.71
C VAL A 840 -2.53 -37.15 -54.00
N THR A 841 -1.82 -37.77 -53.06
CA THR A 841 -2.32 -38.92 -52.30
C THR A 841 -3.22 -38.50 -51.13
N SER A 842 -2.87 -37.39 -50.48
CA SER A 842 -3.65 -36.85 -49.36
C SER A 842 -3.47 -35.33 -49.20
N VAL A 843 -4.52 -34.67 -48.71
CA VAL A 843 -4.54 -33.24 -48.42
C VAL A 843 -4.70 -33.05 -46.91
N TYR A 844 -3.60 -32.81 -46.21
CA TYR A 844 -3.59 -32.70 -44.76
C TYR A 844 -3.85 -31.27 -44.29
N ARG A 845 -5.14 -30.94 -44.18
CA ARG A 845 -5.63 -29.58 -43.88
C ARG A 845 -5.20 -29.03 -42.52
N LEU A 846 -4.92 -29.88 -41.53
CA LEU A 846 -4.49 -29.41 -40.20
C LEU A 846 -3.10 -28.76 -40.23
N LYS A 847 -2.18 -29.26 -41.07
CA LYS A 847 -0.80 -28.77 -41.20
C LYS A 847 -0.56 -27.95 -42.47
N TYR A 848 -1.58 -27.65 -43.27
CA TYR A 848 -1.45 -26.92 -44.55
C TYR A 848 -0.51 -27.58 -45.57
N VAL A 849 -0.45 -28.92 -45.59
CA VAL A 849 0.42 -29.66 -46.52
C VAL A 849 -0.36 -30.68 -47.34
N ILE A 850 0.12 -30.93 -48.55
CA ILE A 850 -0.29 -32.02 -49.43
C ILE A 850 0.84 -33.05 -49.49
N HIS A 851 0.47 -34.32 -49.62
CA HIS A 851 1.41 -35.39 -49.91
C HIS A 851 1.23 -35.81 -51.37
N ILE A 852 2.35 -35.95 -52.06
CA ILE A 852 2.41 -36.30 -53.46
C ILE A 852 3.02 -37.70 -53.55
N GLU A 853 2.53 -38.50 -54.47
CA GLU A 853 3.05 -39.83 -54.74
C GLU A 853 4.56 -39.78 -55.03
N ARG A 854 5.31 -40.78 -54.55
CA ARG A 854 6.77 -40.91 -54.74
C ARG A 854 7.62 -39.77 -54.14
N LEU A 855 7.02 -38.91 -53.32
CA LEU A 855 7.72 -37.88 -52.55
C LEU A 855 7.72 -38.24 -51.07
N THR A 856 8.74 -38.99 -50.67
CA THR A 856 9.00 -39.42 -49.29
C THR A 856 10.33 -38.85 -48.76
N ARG A 857 10.47 -38.85 -47.44
CA ARG A 857 11.72 -38.57 -46.73
C ARG A 857 11.97 -39.71 -45.76
N ASP A 858 13.20 -40.21 -45.74
CA ASP A 858 13.62 -41.23 -44.80
C ASP A 858 13.91 -40.63 -43.43
N LYS A 859 13.38 -41.27 -42.39
CA LYS A 859 13.70 -40.96 -40.99
C LYS A 859 14.97 -41.69 -40.58
N ALA A 860 15.62 -41.21 -39.52
CA ALA A 860 16.75 -41.90 -38.88
C ALA A 860 16.42 -43.35 -38.44
N SER A 861 15.13 -43.68 -38.28
CA SER A 861 14.63 -45.03 -37.98
C SER A 861 14.51 -45.95 -39.21
N GLY A 862 14.97 -45.54 -40.40
CA GLY A 862 14.85 -46.29 -41.65
C GLY A 862 13.46 -46.29 -42.29
N GLN A 863 12.46 -45.66 -41.66
CA GLN A 863 11.09 -45.60 -42.19
C GLN A 863 10.92 -44.41 -43.15
N SER A 864 10.48 -44.67 -44.39
CA SER A 864 10.11 -43.63 -45.35
C SER A 864 8.74 -43.02 -45.01
N VAL A 865 8.69 -41.70 -44.85
CA VAL A 865 7.46 -40.96 -44.54
C VAL A 865 7.15 -39.95 -45.64
N PRO A 866 5.87 -39.77 -46.04
CA PRO A 866 5.52 -38.81 -47.08
C PRO A 866 5.95 -37.39 -46.72
N LEU A 867 6.56 -36.70 -47.68
CA LEU A 867 7.03 -35.34 -47.51
C LEU A 867 5.86 -34.36 -47.71
N GLY A 868 5.56 -33.57 -46.68
CA GLY A 868 4.52 -32.54 -46.75
C GLY A 868 4.95 -31.33 -47.56
N ILE A 869 4.25 -31.03 -48.66
CA ILE A 869 4.51 -29.88 -49.53
C ILE A 869 3.36 -28.87 -49.41
N HIS A 870 3.65 -27.58 -49.36
CA HIS A 870 2.59 -26.56 -49.31
C HIS A 870 1.96 -26.35 -50.71
N PRO A 871 0.62 -26.24 -50.84
CA PRO A 871 -0.08 -26.06 -52.13
C PRO A 871 0.41 -24.91 -53.01
N SER A 872 0.97 -23.84 -52.43
CA SER A 872 1.53 -22.71 -53.18
C SER A 872 2.80 -23.05 -53.96
N ASN A 873 3.43 -24.18 -53.65
CA ASN A 873 4.69 -24.62 -54.26
C ASN A 873 4.47 -25.60 -55.41
N VAL A 874 3.20 -25.91 -55.74
CA VAL A 874 2.85 -26.82 -56.83
C VAL A 874 1.95 -26.13 -57.84
N VAL A 875 1.95 -26.64 -59.07
CA VAL A 875 1.00 -26.28 -60.13
C VAL A 875 0.21 -27.53 -60.47
N ILE A 876 -1.12 -27.43 -60.57
CA ILE A 876 -1.98 -28.53 -60.98
C ILE A 876 -1.89 -28.67 -62.50
N THR A 877 -1.48 -29.84 -62.98
CA THR A 877 -1.39 -30.19 -64.41
C THR A 877 -2.64 -30.88 -64.91
N LYS A 878 -3.27 -31.71 -64.08
CA LYS A 878 -4.55 -32.39 -64.39
C LYS A 878 -5.49 -32.36 -63.19
N LEU A 879 -6.77 -32.06 -63.45
CA LEU A 879 -7.81 -31.98 -62.43
C LEU A 879 -8.61 -33.27 -62.37
N LYS A 880 -8.87 -33.78 -61.16
CA LYS A 880 -9.97 -34.72 -60.94
C LYS A 880 -11.29 -33.95 -60.96
N LEU A 881 -12.11 -34.15 -61.99
CA LEU A 881 -13.42 -33.52 -62.14
C LEU A 881 -14.50 -34.31 -61.38
N ASP A 882 -15.36 -33.57 -60.69
CA ASP A 882 -16.60 -34.03 -60.07
C ASP A 882 -17.62 -32.88 -60.15
N LYS A 883 -18.92 -33.17 -59.96
CA LYS A 883 -20.00 -32.18 -60.09
C LYS A 883 -19.75 -30.91 -59.24
N ASP A 884 -19.31 -31.07 -57.99
CA ASP A 884 -18.97 -29.95 -57.10
C ASP A 884 -17.78 -29.12 -57.62
N ARG A 885 -16.81 -29.75 -58.29
CA ARG A 885 -15.66 -29.05 -58.88
C ARG A 885 -16.02 -28.31 -60.15
N GLU A 886 -16.91 -28.86 -60.96
CA GLU A 886 -17.47 -28.19 -62.14
C GLU A 886 -18.24 -26.93 -61.73
N ASP A 887 -19.06 -27.01 -60.68
CA ASP A 887 -19.77 -25.85 -60.11
C ASP A 887 -18.81 -24.76 -59.61
N ILE A 888 -17.70 -25.16 -58.97
CA ILE A 888 -16.67 -24.21 -58.51
C ILE A 888 -15.99 -23.53 -59.70
N LEU A 889 -15.68 -24.27 -60.76
CA LEU A 889 -15.06 -23.72 -61.98
C LEU A 889 -16.02 -22.76 -62.69
N ALA A 890 -17.28 -23.13 -62.85
CA ALA A 890 -18.32 -22.29 -63.44
C ALA A 890 -18.51 -20.99 -62.65
N ARG A 891 -18.70 -21.07 -61.33
CA ARG A 891 -18.87 -19.88 -60.47
C ARG A 891 -17.63 -18.98 -60.48
N SER A 892 -16.44 -19.56 -60.49
CA SER A 892 -15.17 -18.79 -60.51
C SER A 892 -14.96 -18.09 -61.84
N LYS A 893 -15.35 -18.73 -62.96
CA LYS A 893 -15.34 -18.13 -64.31
C LYS A 893 -16.28 -16.92 -64.37
N THR A 894 -17.55 -17.08 -63.96
CA THR A 894 -18.54 -15.98 -63.91
C THR A 894 -18.07 -14.82 -63.03
N GLY A 895 -17.54 -15.11 -61.83
CA GLY A 895 -17.02 -14.08 -60.93
C GLY A 895 -15.83 -13.30 -61.51
N ARG A 896 -15.02 -13.93 -62.36
CA ARG A 896 -13.90 -13.27 -63.04
C ARG A 896 -14.37 -12.41 -64.21
N GLU A 897 -15.34 -12.87 -64.97
CA GLU A 897 -15.97 -12.11 -66.06
C GLU A 897 -16.66 -10.84 -65.51
N LEU A 898 -17.37 -10.95 -64.38
CA LEU A 898 -17.96 -9.80 -63.68
C LEU A 898 -16.91 -8.80 -63.18
N ARG A 899 -15.79 -9.28 -62.63
CA ARG A 899 -14.67 -8.40 -62.21
C ARG A 899 -13.97 -7.75 -63.39
N ALA A 900 -13.89 -8.42 -64.54
CA ALA A 900 -13.34 -7.83 -65.76
C ALA A 900 -14.26 -6.70 -66.27
N LYS A 901 -15.59 -6.91 -66.27
CA LYS A 901 -16.57 -5.87 -66.62
C LYS A 901 -16.51 -4.65 -65.68
N ASN A 902 -16.45 -4.87 -64.37
CA ASN A 902 -16.36 -3.77 -63.38
C ASN A 902 -15.02 -3.02 -63.37
N LYS A 903 -13.99 -3.52 -64.06
CA LYS A 903 -12.69 -2.85 -64.18
C LYS A 903 -12.59 -1.96 -65.42
N VAL A 904 -13.56 -2.07 -66.32
CA VAL A 904 -13.68 -1.22 -67.53
C VAL A 904 -14.61 -0.02 -67.26
N THR A 905 -15.48 -0.11 -66.24
CA THR A 905 -16.39 0.96 -65.82
C THR A 905 -15.90 1.80 -64.63
N ALA A 906 -14.65 1.61 -64.16
CA ALA A 906 -14.09 2.27 -62.98
C ALA A 906 -12.77 2.97 -63.27
#